data_AF-A0A812QZ36-F1
#
_entry.id   AF-A0A812QZ36-F1
#
_cell.length_a   1.000
_cell.length_b   1.000
_cell.length_c   1.000
_cell.angle_alpha   90.00
_cell.angle_beta   90.00
_cell.angle_gamma   90.00
#
_symmetry.space_group_name_H-M   'P 1'
#
loop_
_entity.id
_entity.type
_entity.pdbx_description
1 polymer ?
#
loop_
_entity_poly.entity_id
_entity_poly.type
_entity_poly.pdbx_seq_one_letter_code
_entity_poly.pdbx_strand_id
1 'polypeptide(L)'
;LVPVAAGLLRLAKLASSLNIVDPGSHLLLWKAFDFCILLRTALCLVGQLAAPLQVLSFIPLCFRHKQIDPLVELDKFKQLLLQQRQDHWLLPSMCAEGLLSLQDASGQRHERALGPVTAGQLMCAESALLPPGFKVHVSVNGRVLPRSAHLAFQPAGPTYHLHVQRKAAALDSKPIARVSGCNATSCGGSPASVAPSPPACSEQPTSTPSPPSPLDALCTVGASDFTIWYGILQWVQCPAACIDTCLVPPCAAETLLQLLSEDLLVQATGSFLPQGPLILVPFVSQGHWSLISLRVAPAGIEAELWDGVPGRNLSTARLLVRTLCRLDGAAFLSLTEHTHWLQQDPASCGALVIAHAAALTMQDASNTLLDWALIFQHAFPPHLAFLQGFGGLTPEQDKDLCLLLLDKGVPSEAVAARVQAAVAKALKACASKPSCMFRWILAEELQNHVERQAQKRFGTQVPKAKSKKAKPARRQLQAPLHVDPLQLRLAPGTFSATSGSPLGQLDFHEVQAQATGICFCTTAQAAPFVTHARSLSVDPLALVTTAELAADQVGAARVQSIRYPAVFAPTEEAVLVAGSLIQLGDDDVQLVSASIAESWIALTRDESALAWEKVAEAPVRTLLQQIPALQVCKDPTCSQTCGAFHAAVDEVVEHLFLDIWARQWCRSAGAKVKAQDAEVFQAYVRVPASSVMHLLRLSQTGLYFEPRAPDGTGPHPAWSVVWLPGASLAAAQHALRTTEKAVALARLGKKYGLRTREADEQQVFEAHRPQHQFLKVRVAAHFRLHPLPHGLQRSALVQLLKQWGWTGKPLQPDRGDSNGAAWLVGASCDPPAPAMPLGSDYVLITKIRDIGASSKAAPLPVYASLRTKKALLLDDDPDEPAADPWVTGPDPWSQARPLQASTTVPATSSAGTKLEQIKADLKQDLQQLVSEQLEAKQTSEPPPGLSAHDHRLHQLEVGLNEVRHQNSKFESWFQNIGTTVSDQAQQIQALAGTVKEHHHELVKVRTDLQSTVQTAVLGMQSDLSAQMSAQLAGQLEQIQSLLADKKHRTG
;
A
#
# COMPACT_ATOMS: atom_id res chain seq x y z
N LEU A 1 -13.81 7.32 39.87
CA LEU A 1 -14.92 7.99 39.15
C LEU A 1 -16.30 7.43 39.49
N VAL A 2 -16.49 6.10 39.58
CA VAL A 2 -17.75 5.47 40.08
C VAL A 2 -18.31 6.09 41.40
N PRO A 3 -17.49 6.44 42.43
CA PRO A 3 -18.01 7.10 43.63
C PRO A 3 -18.58 8.51 43.40
N VAL A 4 -18.19 9.18 42.31
CA VAL A 4 -18.61 10.56 41.98
C VAL A 4 -20.00 10.56 41.35
N ALA A 5 -20.26 9.64 40.40
CA ALA A 5 -21.61 9.41 39.88
C ALA A 5 -22.57 8.97 41.00
N ALA A 6 -22.14 8.07 41.89
CA ALA A 6 -22.90 7.67 43.07
C ALA A 6 -23.13 8.83 44.07
N GLY A 7 -22.16 9.75 44.21
CA GLY A 7 -22.28 10.95 45.05
C GLY A 7 -23.27 11.98 44.49
N LEU A 8 -23.22 12.23 43.17
CA LEU A 8 -24.16 13.11 42.48
C LEU A 8 -25.59 12.53 42.49
N LEU A 9 -25.76 11.21 42.27
CA LEU A 9 -27.06 10.55 42.46
C LEU A 9 -27.55 10.61 43.91
N ARG A 10 -26.67 10.55 44.90
CA ARG A 10 -27.05 10.70 46.32
C ARG A 10 -27.50 12.12 46.66
N LEU A 11 -26.85 13.15 46.09
CA LEU A 11 -27.29 14.54 46.25
C LEU A 11 -28.63 14.81 45.55
N ALA A 12 -28.83 14.29 44.34
CA ALA A 12 -30.11 14.38 43.64
C ALA A 12 -31.24 13.67 44.43
N LYS A 13 -30.96 12.48 44.99
CA LYS A 13 -31.91 11.77 45.88
C LYS A 13 -32.16 12.52 47.19
N LEU A 14 -31.15 13.15 47.79
CA LEU A 14 -31.31 13.95 49.02
C LEU A 14 -32.20 15.19 48.78
N ALA A 15 -31.98 15.92 47.68
CA ALA A 15 -32.82 17.04 47.29
C ALA A 15 -34.28 16.59 47.03
N SER A 16 -34.47 15.48 46.31
CA SER A 16 -35.78 14.85 46.10
C SER A 16 -36.45 14.41 47.41
N SER A 17 -35.69 13.97 48.41
CA SER A 17 -36.25 13.46 49.69
C SER A 17 -36.67 14.55 50.68
N LEU A 18 -36.20 15.80 50.50
CA LEU A 18 -36.45 16.91 51.44
C LEU A 18 -37.66 17.78 51.06
N ASN A 19 -38.26 17.55 49.88
CA ASN A 19 -39.52 18.17 49.44
C ASN A 19 -39.55 19.71 49.49
N ILE A 20 -38.38 20.33 49.32
CA ILE A 20 -38.19 21.78 49.28
C ILE A 20 -37.88 22.17 47.83
N VAL A 21 -38.87 22.80 47.19
CA VAL A 21 -38.89 23.35 45.81
C VAL A 21 -39.32 22.37 44.69
N ASP A 22 -40.15 22.90 43.78
CA ASP A 22 -40.98 22.24 42.76
C ASP A 22 -40.18 21.73 41.53
N PRO A 23 -40.56 20.63 40.85
CA PRO A 23 -39.68 19.94 39.86
C PRO A 23 -39.25 20.76 38.64
N GLY A 24 -40.03 21.76 38.22
CA GLY A 24 -39.64 22.68 37.14
C GLY A 24 -38.43 23.56 37.49
N SER A 25 -38.07 23.66 38.77
CA SER A 25 -36.99 24.51 39.27
C SER A 25 -35.60 23.89 39.11
N HIS A 26 -35.50 22.59 38.80
CA HIS A 26 -34.22 21.89 38.64
C HIS A 26 -33.33 22.49 37.54
N LEU A 27 -33.91 23.12 36.51
CA LEU A 27 -33.15 23.86 35.49
C LEU A 27 -32.73 25.27 35.92
N LEU A 28 -33.40 25.92 36.88
CA LEU A 28 -33.06 27.30 37.27
C LEU A 28 -31.79 27.37 38.13
N LEU A 29 -31.55 26.37 38.98
CA LEU A 29 -30.27 26.22 39.69
C LEU A 29 -29.10 25.87 38.76
N TRP A 30 -29.38 25.37 37.56
CA TRP A 30 -28.35 25.06 36.54
C TRP A 30 -28.17 26.19 35.51
N LYS A 31 -29.17 27.04 35.27
CA LYS A 31 -29.09 28.22 34.40
C LYS A 31 -28.13 29.32 34.89
N ALA A 32 -27.60 29.23 36.11
CA ALA A 32 -26.74 30.25 36.71
C ALA A 32 -25.27 29.82 36.91
N PHE A 33 -24.88 28.63 36.41
CA PHE A 33 -23.53 28.07 36.61
C PHE A 33 -22.86 27.64 35.30
N ASP A 34 -22.44 28.62 34.50
CA ASP A 34 -21.43 28.42 33.45
C ASP A 34 -20.05 28.13 34.07
N PHE A 35 -19.75 26.85 34.31
CA PHE A 35 -18.43 26.42 34.81
C PHE A 35 -17.51 25.88 33.71
N CYS A 36 -16.70 26.76 33.14
CA CYS A 36 -15.53 26.38 32.34
C CYS A 36 -14.25 26.28 33.21
N ILE A 37 -14.12 25.28 34.11
CA ILE A 37 -12.84 24.93 34.79
C ILE A 37 -12.75 23.41 35.08
N LEU A 38 -11.52 22.86 35.07
CA LEU A 38 -11.13 21.55 35.63
C LEU A 38 -11.91 21.11 36.88
N LEU A 39 -12.41 19.87 36.84
CA LEU A 39 -13.34 19.23 37.80
C LEU A 39 -13.00 19.41 39.29
N ARG A 40 -11.70 19.46 39.65
CA ARG A 40 -11.23 19.63 41.03
C ARG A 40 -11.57 21.01 41.61
N THR A 41 -11.54 22.07 40.80
CA THR A 41 -11.76 23.45 41.26
C THR A 41 -13.24 23.72 41.50
N ALA A 42 -14.11 23.20 40.61
CA ALA A 42 -15.56 23.22 40.81
C ALA A 42 -15.96 22.45 42.09
N LEU A 43 -15.39 21.27 42.33
CA LEU A 43 -15.61 20.52 43.59
C LEU A 43 -15.11 21.27 44.83
N CYS A 44 -13.98 21.98 44.77
CA CYS A 44 -13.53 22.84 45.86
C CYS A 44 -14.49 24.01 46.13
N LEU A 45 -15.01 24.67 45.09
CA LEU A 45 -15.97 25.76 45.24
C LEU A 45 -17.31 25.25 45.81
N VAL A 46 -17.85 24.16 45.28
CA VAL A 46 -19.07 23.51 45.81
C VAL A 46 -18.87 23.10 47.27
N GLY A 47 -17.71 22.55 47.63
CA GLY A 47 -17.37 22.23 49.03
C GLY A 47 -17.27 23.46 49.94
N GLN A 48 -16.72 24.57 49.44
CA GLN A 48 -16.60 25.83 50.19
C GLN A 48 -17.93 26.60 50.33
N LEU A 49 -18.87 26.40 49.40
CA LEU A 49 -20.22 26.99 49.48
C LEU A 49 -21.21 26.11 50.26
N ALA A 50 -21.03 24.79 50.26
CA ALA A 50 -21.93 23.86 50.96
C ALA A 50 -21.94 24.03 52.48
N ALA A 51 -20.79 24.31 53.11
CA ALA A 51 -20.72 24.49 54.56
C ALA A 51 -21.44 25.79 55.03
N PRO A 52 -21.23 26.98 54.41
CA PRO A 52 -22.04 28.16 54.68
C PRO A 52 -23.54 27.95 54.42
N LEU A 53 -23.92 27.25 53.34
CA LEU A 53 -25.33 26.96 53.04
C LEU A 53 -25.99 26.07 54.11
N GLN A 54 -25.27 25.07 54.63
CA GLN A 54 -25.73 24.29 55.78
C GLN A 54 -25.90 25.16 57.02
N VAL A 55 -24.94 26.04 57.35
CA VAL A 55 -25.07 26.97 58.50
C VAL A 55 -26.25 27.93 58.33
N LEU A 56 -26.43 28.51 57.14
CA LEU A 56 -27.56 29.39 56.82
C LEU A 56 -28.92 28.67 56.92
N SER A 57 -28.99 27.37 56.60
CA SER A 57 -30.21 26.57 56.79
C SER A 57 -30.55 26.26 58.26
N PHE A 58 -29.56 26.31 59.16
CA PHE A 58 -29.74 26.07 60.60
C PHE A 58 -30.03 27.34 61.42
N ILE A 59 -29.65 28.53 60.93
CA ILE A 59 -29.86 29.81 61.65
C ILE A 59 -31.33 30.07 62.03
N PRO A 60 -32.35 29.81 61.17
CA PRO A 60 -33.77 30.00 61.52
C PRO A 60 -34.26 29.12 62.67
N LEU A 61 -33.60 27.97 62.91
CA LEU A 61 -33.95 27.02 63.97
C LEU A 61 -33.34 27.38 65.34
N CYS A 62 -32.23 28.14 65.36
CA CYS A 62 -31.49 28.41 66.59
C CYS A 62 -31.63 29.84 67.13
N PHE A 63 -31.91 30.85 66.29
CA PHE A 63 -31.98 32.26 66.73
C PHE A 63 -33.20 33.00 66.19
N ARG A 64 -34.22 33.19 67.04
CA ARG A 64 -35.34 34.11 66.79
C ARG A 64 -34.91 35.58 66.97
N HIS A 65 -34.09 36.15 66.08
CA HIS A 65 -34.09 37.61 65.86
C HIS A 65 -33.39 38.03 64.55
N LYS A 66 -34.00 39.04 63.91
CA LYS A 66 -33.62 39.70 62.64
C LYS A 66 -33.53 38.79 61.42
N GLN A 67 -34.44 39.05 60.49
CA GLN A 67 -34.49 38.46 59.16
C GLN A 67 -33.26 38.93 58.36
N ILE A 68 -32.23 38.09 58.30
CA ILE A 68 -31.15 38.21 57.31
C ILE A 68 -31.67 37.52 56.06
N ASP A 69 -31.70 38.22 54.92
CA ASP A 69 -32.00 37.58 53.64
C ASP A 69 -30.81 36.67 53.27
N PRO A 70 -30.99 35.33 53.22
CA PRO A 70 -29.90 34.41 52.94
C PRO A 70 -29.30 34.62 51.55
N LEU A 71 -30.09 35.10 50.58
CA LEU A 71 -29.63 35.33 49.21
C LEU A 71 -28.70 36.53 49.13
N VAL A 72 -28.97 37.59 49.89
CA VAL A 72 -28.16 38.82 49.91
C VAL A 72 -26.80 38.60 50.57
N GLU A 73 -26.74 37.88 51.69
CA GLU A 73 -25.45 37.55 52.31
C GLU A 73 -24.68 36.47 51.53
N LEU A 74 -25.37 35.53 50.87
CA LEU A 74 -24.74 34.59 49.95
C LEU A 74 -24.10 35.31 48.76
N ASP A 75 -24.75 36.32 48.17
CA ASP A 75 -24.18 37.09 47.06
C ASP A 75 -23.01 37.98 47.52
N LYS A 76 -23.07 38.60 48.70
CA LYS A 76 -21.90 39.30 49.29
C LYS A 76 -20.72 38.37 49.53
N PHE A 77 -20.96 37.17 50.08
CA PHE A 77 -19.89 36.20 50.32
C PHE A 77 -19.29 35.65 49.01
N LYS A 78 -20.13 35.44 47.99
CA LYS A 78 -19.73 35.12 46.61
C LYS A 78 -18.86 36.22 45.99
N GLN A 79 -19.23 37.50 46.11
CA GLN A 79 -18.43 38.64 45.65
C GLN A 79 -17.02 38.64 46.30
N LEU A 80 -16.96 38.38 47.61
CA LEU A 80 -15.72 38.33 48.38
C LEU A 80 -14.82 37.15 47.96
N LEU A 81 -15.40 35.96 47.74
CA LEU A 81 -14.70 34.79 47.19
C LEU A 81 -14.15 35.02 45.77
N LEU A 82 -14.92 35.69 44.91
CA LEU A 82 -14.49 36.06 43.56
C LEU A 82 -13.30 37.04 43.59
N GLN A 83 -13.33 38.04 44.49
CA GLN A 83 -12.20 38.95 44.71
C GLN A 83 -10.94 38.24 45.20
N GLN A 84 -11.06 37.24 46.08
CA GLN A 84 -9.90 36.54 46.66
C GLN A 84 -9.22 35.55 45.70
N ARG A 85 -9.86 35.24 44.56
CA ARG A 85 -9.43 34.20 43.59
C ARG A 85 -9.55 34.64 42.13
N GLN A 86 -9.44 35.93 41.83
CA GLN A 86 -9.57 36.49 40.48
C GLN A 86 -8.69 35.81 39.42
N ASP A 87 -7.57 35.17 39.82
CA ASP A 87 -6.66 34.42 38.97
C ASP A 87 -7.21 33.06 38.47
N HIS A 88 -8.42 32.66 38.87
CA HIS A 88 -9.02 31.36 38.54
C HIS A 88 -10.41 31.42 37.90
N TRP A 89 -10.99 32.60 37.69
CA TRP A 89 -12.36 32.76 37.20
C TRP A 89 -12.41 33.66 35.97
N LEU A 90 -13.22 33.28 34.97
CA LEU A 90 -13.54 34.14 33.84
C LEU A 90 -14.65 35.12 34.27
N LEU A 91 -14.40 36.42 34.21
CA LEU A 91 -15.43 37.43 34.49
C LEU A 91 -16.01 37.98 33.17
N PRO A 92 -17.30 38.39 33.11
CA PRO A 92 -17.88 38.99 31.91
C PRO A 92 -17.11 40.23 31.42
N SER A 93 -16.52 41.01 32.33
CA SER A 93 -15.66 42.16 32.02
C SER A 93 -14.30 41.78 31.39
N MET A 94 -13.88 40.52 31.45
CA MET A 94 -12.73 39.98 30.72
C MET A 94 -13.11 39.49 29.31
N CYS A 95 -14.40 39.36 29.00
CA CYS A 95 -14.88 38.77 27.74
C CYS A 95 -15.15 39.80 26.64
N ALA A 96 -15.21 41.09 26.99
CA ALA A 96 -15.33 42.22 26.07
C ALA A 96 -13.95 42.76 25.66
N GLU A 97 -13.91 43.71 24.72
CA GLU A 97 -12.71 44.50 24.45
C GLU A 97 -12.37 45.39 25.66
N GLY A 98 -11.09 45.43 26.04
CA GLY A 98 -10.65 46.23 27.19
C GLY A 98 -9.16 46.58 27.17
N LEU A 99 -8.76 47.43 28.12
CA LEU A 99 -7.38 47.88 28.29
C LEU A 99 -6.74 47.21 29.51
N LEU A 100 -5.67 46.46 29.29
CA LEU A 100 -4.76 46.03 30.34
C LEU A 100 -3.86 47.20 30.74
N SER A 101 -3.66 47.38 32.05
CA SER A 101 -2.65 48.31 32.56
C SER A 101 -1.42 47.51 32.98
N LEU A 102 -0.29 47.73 32.30
CA LEU A 102 0.95 46.98 32.49
C LEU A 102 2.04 47.92 32.98
N GLN A 103 2.92 47.45 33.86
CA GLN A 103 4.07 48.22 34.34
C GLN A 103 5.36 47.40 34.25
N ASP A 104 6.38 47.97 33.62
CA ASP A 104 7.70 47.38 33.47
C ASP A 104 8.80 48.35 33.96
N ALA A 105 10.06 48.06 33.63
CA ALA A 105 11.21 48.89 34.00
C ALA A 105 11.29 50.23 33.22
N SER A 106 10.50 50.42 32.16
CA SER A 106 10.45 51.64 31.34
C SER A 106 9.28 52.56 31.71
N GLY A 107 8.21 52.02 32.28
CA GLY A 107 7.07 52.80 32.79
C GLY A 107 5.79 52.00 32.91
N GLN A 108 4.66 52.69 33.08
CA GLN A 108 3.33 52.11 32.99
C GLN A 108 2.75 52.38 31.60
N ARG A 109 2.31 51.33 30.91
CA ARG A 109 1.67 51.38 29.59
C ARG A 109 0.31 50.70 29.60
N HIS A 110 -0.52 51.01 28.61
CA HIS A 110 -1.83 50.40 28.46
C HIS A 110 -1.91 49.66 27.12
N GLU A 111 -2.36 48.41 27.15
CA GLU A 111 -2.48 47.54 25.98
C GLU A 111 -3.94 47.14 25.77
N ARG A 112 -4.42 47.30 24.55
CA ARG A 112 -5.79 46.92 24.15
C ARG A 112 -5.83 45.44 23.82
N ALA A 113 -6.82 44.74 24.35
CA ALA A 113 -7.03 43.32 24.17
C ALA A 113 -8.49 43.00 23.82
N LEU A 114 -8.67 41.99 22.97
CA LEU A 114 -9.97 41.50 22.52
C LEU A 114 -10.27 40.15 23.19
N GLY A 115 -11.23 40.12 24.12
CA GLY A 115 -11.58 38.90 24.86
C GLY A 115 -10.53 38.48 25.91
N PRO A 116 -10.72 37.32 26.56
CA PRO A 116 -10.04 37.02 27.82
C PRO A 116 -8.57 36.61 27.64
N VAL A 117 -7.66 37.55 27.93
CA VAL A 117 -6.20 37.30 27.88
C VAL A 117 -5.72 36.61 29.16
N THR A 118 -4.82 35.62 29.00
CA THR A 118 -4.11 34.99 30.13
C THR A 118 -2.72 35.58 30.35
N ALA A 119 -2.24 35.50 31.59
CA ALA A 119 -0.86 35.83 31.97
C ALA A 119 0.16 35.06 31.10
N GLY A 120 -0.14 33.82 30.70
CA GLY A 120 0.72 33.01 29.84
C GLY A 120 0.83 33.53 28.41
N GLN A 121 -0.29 33.96 27.81
CA GLN A 121 -0.29 34.60 26.49
C GLN A 121 0.50 35.91 26.53
N LEU A 122 0.26 36.77 27.53
CA LEU A 122 1.02 38.00 27.73
C LEU A 122 2.53 37.72 27.93
N MET A 123 2.89 36.75 28.77
CA MET A 123 4.30 36.33 28.94
C MET A 123 4.93 35.83 27.64
N CYS A 124 4.18 35.15 26.77
CA CYS A 124 4.67 34.66 25.49
C CYS A 124 4.88 35.79 24.48
N ALA A 125 3.92 36.72 24.37
CA ALA A 125 4.03 37.94 23.58
C ALA A 125 5.27 38.76 23.99
N GLU A 126 5.40 39.08 25.27
CA GLU A 126 6.56 39.81 25.81
C GLU A 126 7.88 39.05 25.61
N SER A 127 7.88 37.71 25.73
CA SER A 127 9.09 36.91 25.51
C SER A 127 9.52 36.85 24.04
N ALA A 128 8.60 37.03 23.09
CA ALA A 128 8.92 37.07 21.66
C ALA A 128 9.61 38.36 21.23
N LEU A 129 9.42 39.45 21.99
CA LEU A 129 10.08 40.74 21.80
C LEU A 129 11.47 40.82 22.45
N LEU A 130 11.86 39.80 23.22
CA LEU A 130 13.13 39.75 23.96
C LEU A 130 14.15 38.80 23.30
N PRO A 131 15.46 39.08 23.39
CA PRO A 131 16.49 38.17 22.90
C PRO A 131 16.43 36.78 23.57
N PRO A 132 16.88 35.71 22.88
CA PRO A 132 16.94 34.38 23.48
C PRO A 132 17.82 34.36 24.73
N GLY A 133 17.33 33.72 25.80
CA GLY A 133 18.02 33.62 27.09
C GLY A 133 17.40 34.44 28.23
N PHE A 134 16.27 35.11 28.00
CA PHE A 134 15.48 35.78 29.04
C PHE A 134 14.17 35.03 29.34
N LYS A 135 13.53 35.38 30.46
CA LYS A 135 12.26 34.82 30.94
C LYS A 135 11.43 35.93 31.58
N VAL A 136 10.20 36.13 31.08
CA VAL A 136 9.24 37.09 31.62
C VAL A 136 8.36 36.45 32.69
N HIS A 137 7.95 37.22 33.69
CA HIS A 137 7.02 36.88 34.75
C HIS A 137 6.01 38.02 34.97
N VAL A 138 4.71 37.72 34.99
CA VAL A 138 3.63 38.67 35.33
C VAL A 138 3.29 38.55 36.81
N SER A 139 3.09 39.67 37.50
CA SER A 139 2.68 39.69 38.92
C SER A 139 1.68 40.80 39.24
N VAL A 140 0.91 40.63 40.32
CA VAL A 140 0.01 41.65 40.89
C VAL A 140 0.23 41.68 42.39
N ASN A 141 0.38 42.87 42.99
CA ASN A 141 0.56 43.05 44.44
C ASN A 141 1.64 42.13 45.04
N GLY A 142 2.75 41.93 44.32
CA GLY A 142 3.86 41.05 44.71
C GLY A 142 3.64 39.53 44.49
N ARG A 143 2.44 39.10 44.08
CA ARG A 143 2.14 37.69 43.75
C ARG A 143 2.36 37.43 42.26
N VAL A 144 3.28 36.53 41.92
CA VAL A 144 3.49 36.05 40.55
C VAL A 144 2.29 35.20 40.11
N LEU A 145 1.72 35.52 38.95
CA LEU A 145 0.56 34.82 38.41
C LEU A 145 0.98 33.52 37.68
N PRO A 146 0.20 32.43 37.78
CA PRO A 146 0.40 31.25 36.95
C PRO A 146 0.03 31.56 35.50
N ARG A 147 0.65 30.86 34.53
CA ARG A 147 0.39 31.07 33.09
C ARG A 147 -1.08 30.94 32.67
N SER A 148 -1.87 30.18 33.41
CA SER A 148 -3.30 29.98 33.17
C SER A 148 -4.22 31.04 33.80
N ALA A 149 -3.69 32.04 34.51
CA ALA A 149 -4.52 33.08 35.13
C ALA A 149 -5.06 34.05 34.08
N HIS A 150 -6.36 34.34 34.11
CA HIS A 150 -6.98 35.37 33.28
C HIS A 150 -6.72 36.77 33.85
N LEU A 151 -6.60 37.77 32.97
CA LEU A 151 -6.30 39.15 33.31
C LEU A 151 -7.57 40.01 33.15
N ALA A 152 -7.93 40.74 34.19
CA ALA A 152 -9.02 41.73 34.18
C ALA A 152 -8.57 43.06 33.55
N PHE A 153 -9.47 43.68 32.79
CA PHE A 153 -9.28 44.97 32.13
C PHE A 153 -9.69 46.17 33.00
N GLN A 154 -9.07 47.33 32.77
CA GLN A 154 -9.45 48.62 33.36
C GLN A 154 -10.90 49.00 32.99
N PRO A 155 -11.66 49.67 33.88
CA PRO A 155 -11.26 50.16 35.21
C PRO A 155 -11.40 49.13 36.34
N ALA A 156 -11.87 47.91 36.07
CA ALA A 156 -12.14 46.90 37.10
C ALA A 156 -10.91 46.04 37.47
N GLY A 157 -9.90 45.99 36.59
CA GLY A 157 -8.67 45.23 36.79
C GLY A 157 -7.54 46.01 37.47
N PRO A 158 -6.58 45.32 38.12
CA PRO A 158 -5.37 45.94 38.67
C PRO A 158 -4.36 46.33 37.58
N THR A 159 -3.28 46.98 37.99
CA THR A 159 -2.05 47.10 37.17
C THR A 159 -1.18 45.86 37.37
N TYR A 160 -0.70 45.27 36.26
CA TYR A 160 0.13 44.06 36.26
C TYR A 160 1.60 44.41 36.05
N HIS A 161 2.50 43.91 36.90
CA HIS A 161 3.93 44.17 36.80
C HIS A 161 4.66 43.07 36.02
N LEU A 162 5.47 43.48 35.05
CA LEU A 162 6.30 42.61 34.20
C LEU A 162 7.75 42.57 34.71
N HIS A 163 8.21 41.38 35.08
CA HIS A 163 9.57 41.14 35.55
C HIS A 163 10.34 40.28 34.55
N VAL A 164 11.49 40.77 34.07
CA VAL A 164 12.34 40.07 33.10
C VAL A 164 13.62 39.58 33.78
N GLN A 165 13.93 38.28 33.65
CA GLN A 165 15.11 37.66 34.28
C GLN A 165 15.93 36.87 33.25
N ARG A 166 17.26 36.81 33.44
CA ARG A 166 18.18 36.05 32.57
C ARG A 166 18.23 34.58 32.99
N LYS A 167 18.23 33.67 32.02
CA LYS A 167 18.15 32.21 32.24
C LYS A 167 19.55 31.61 32.43
N ALA A 168 19.97 31.45 33.68
CA ALA A 168 21.25 30.82 34.01
C ALA A 168 21.28 29.33 33.62
N ALA A 169 22.44 28.85 33.16
CA ALA A 169 22.66 27.44 32.83
C ALA A 169 22.84 26.61 34.11
N ALA A 170 22.29 25.38 34.13
CA ALA A 170 22.30 24.52 35.30
C ALA A 170 23.42 23.48 35.27
N LEU A 171 24.23 23.45 36.32
CA LEU A 171 25.12 22.33 36.66
C LEU A 171 25.25 22.22 38.18
N ASP A 172 25.27 20.97 38.63
CA ASP A 172 25.61 20.40 39.93
C ASP A 172 24.82 20.66 41.24
N SER A 173 24.47 19.50 41.81
CA SER A 173 24.36 19.17 43.24
C SER A 173 23.11 19.55 44.06
N LYS A 174 22.73 18.59 44.90
CA LYS A 174 21.71 18.63 45.97
C LYS A 174 22.48 18.40 47.30
N PRO A 175 21.96 18.79 48.47
CA PRO A 175 21.99 20.17 48.95
C PRO A 175 22.67 20.28 50.34
N ILE A 176 23.44 21.35 50.60
CA ILE A 176 23.92 21.72 51.96
C ILE A 176 23.69 23.22 52.21
N ALA A 177 23.59 23.61 53.48
CA ALA A 177 22.91 24.81 53.96
C ALA A 177 23.70 26.14 53.89
N ARG A 178 22.92 27.23 54.04
CA ARG A 178 23.25 28.62 54.44
C ARG A 178 24.71 28.93 54.86
N VAL A 179 25.26 30.06 54.38
CA VAL A 179 25.42 31.34 55.15
C VAL A 179 26.04 32.46 54.28
N SER A 180 25.66 33.71 54.62
CA SER A 180 26.15 35.05 54.24
C SER A 180 27.61 35.25 53.75
N GLY A 181 27.87 36.30 52.93
CA GLY A 181 29.25 36.83 52.74
C GLY A 181 29.54 37.75 51.54
N CYS A 182 29.24 39.05 51.71
CA CYS A 182 29.71 40.29 51.03
C CYS A 182 30.97 40.40 50.09
N ASN A 183 30.92 41.48 49.27
CA ASN A 183 32.01 42.27 48.64
C ASN A 183 32.75 41.75 47.36
N ALA A 184 33.33 42.59 46.47
CA ALA A 184 33.05 43.95 45.95
C ALA A 184 34.08 44.31 44.82
N THR A 185 33.70 45.07 43.77
CA THR A 185 34.50 46.05 42.94
C THR A 185 35.94 45.73 42.42
N SER A 186 36.47 46.20 41.27
CA SER A 186 36.03 47.08 40.15
C SER A 186 37.12 47.18 39.04
N CYS A 187 36.88 48.02 38.00
CA CYS A 187 37.83 48.58 36.98
C CYS A 187 38.20 47.69 35.76
N GLY A 188 38.25 48.19 34.51
CA GLY A 188 37.85 49.48 33.91
C GLY A 188 38.43 49.70 32.48
N GLY A 189 37.90 50.65 31.67
CA GLY A 189 38.59 51.26 30.51
C GLY A 189 37.94 51.15 29.10
N SER A 190 37.71 52.31 28.44
CA SER A 190 37.20 52.50 27.04
C SER A 190 38.34 53.04 26.10
N PRO A 191 38.19 53.73 24.91
CA PRO A 191 37.07 54.53 24.34
C PRO A 191 36.62 54.19 22.87
N ALA A 192 36.73 55.10 21.89
CA ALA A 192 35.80 55.24 20.74
C ALA A 192 36.35 56.08 19.53
N SER A 193 35.46 56.62 18.66
CA SER A 193 35.64 57.63 17.55
C SER A 193 35.71 57.05 16.10
N VAL A 194 35.16 57.61 14.99
CA VAL A 194 34.21 58.73 14.67
C VAL A 194 33.59 58.56 13.24
N ALA A 195 32.53 59.31 12.87
CA ALA A 195 31.81 59.29 11.57
C ALA A 195 32.36 60.26 10.47
N PRO A 196 31.83 60.31 9.21
CA PRO A 196 30.74 61.25 8.83
C PRO A 196 29.78 60.82 7.66
N SER A 197 29.06 61.76 7.02
CA SER A 197 27.66 61.61 6.48
C SER A 197 27.47 61.89 4.93
N PRO A 198 26.29 62.32 4.34
CA PRO A 198 25.68 61.71 3.13
C PRO A 198 25.55 62.65 1.88
N PRO A 199 24.79 62.28 0.82
CA PRO A 199 23.50 62.98 0.56
C PRO A 199 22.33 62.19 -0.13
N ALA A 200 21.09 62.56 0.26
CA ALA A 200 19.86 62.98 -0.49
C ALA A 200 19.62 62.61 -2.01
N CYS A 201 18.40 62.54 -2.59
CA CYS A 201 17.00 62.84 -2.18
C CYS A 201 15.96 62.28 -3.20
N SER A 202 14.75 61.84 -2.79
CA SER A 202 13.44 62.17 -3.44
C SER A 202 12.19 61.46 -2.84
N GLU A 203 11.07 62.18 -2.89
CA GLU A 203 9.67 62.00 -2.42
C GLU A 203 8.86 60.91 -3.18
N GLN A 204 7.63 60.43 -2.88
CA GLN A 204 6.59 60.52 -1.81
C GLN A 204 5.55 59.36 -2.11
N PRO A 205 4.29 59.32 -1.60
CA PRO A 205 3.86 58.82 -0.29
C PRO A 205 2.95 57.55 -0.38
N THR A 206 3.11 56.56 0.50
CA THR A 206 2.09 55.51 0.69
C THR A 206 1.86 55.20 2.17
N SER A 207 0.60 54.97 2.53
CA SER A 207 0.15 54.72 3.89
C SER A 207 0.69 53.41 4.45
N THR A 208 1.60 53.47 5.42
CA THR A 208 2.00 52.33 6.23
C THR A 208 0.89 51.99 7.24
N PRO A 209 0.39 50.73 7.28
CA PRO A 209 -0.40 50.27 8.41
C PRO A 209 0.49 50.22 9.66
N SER A 210 -0.10 50.46 10.83
CA SER A 210 0.57 50.25 12.13
C SER A 210 1.06 48.80 12.24
N PRO A 211 2.19 48.54 12.94
CA PRO A 211 2.63 47.17 13.19
C PRO A 211 1.52 46.38 13.92
N PRO A 212 1.29 45.10 13.57
CA PRO A 212 0.23 44.30 14.17
C PRO A 212 0.46 44.11 15.67
N SER A 213 -0.63 43.96 16.43
CA SER A 213 -0.55 43.74 17.86
C SER A 213 -0.03 42.31 18.15
N PRO A 214 0.66 42.07 19.28
CA PRO A 214 1.14 40.72 19.62
C PRO A 214 0.05 39.66 19.81
N LEU A 215 -1.23 40.07 19.90
CA LEU A 215 -2.39 39.18 20.09
C LEU A 215 -3.01 38.69 18.77
N ASP A 216 -2.73 39.35 17.64
CA ASP A 216 -3.33 39.02 16.33
C ASP A 216 -2.91 37.63 15.79
N ALA A 217 -1.86 37.04 16.35
CA ALA A 217 -1.34 35.72 15.97
C ALA A 217 -2.17 34.51 16.49
N LEU A 218 -3.26 34.73 17.24
CA LEU A 218 -4.11 33.65 17.78
C LEU A 218 -5.24 33.20 16.84
N CYS A 219 -5.47 33.90 15.72
CA CYS A 219 -6.55 33.61 14.78
C CYS A 219 -6.17 32.52 13.75
N THR A 220 -6.23 31.25 14.15
CA THR A 220 -6.25 30.11 13.19
C THR A 220 -7.54 29.31 13.40
N VAL A 221 -8.43 29.38 12.40
CA VAL A 221 -9.84 29.04 12.56
C VAL A 221 -10.09 27.55 12.29
N GLY A 222 -10.56 26.85 13.32
CA GLY A 222 -11.21 25.54 13.22
C GLY A 222 -12.37 25.52 14.22
N ALA A 223 -13.42 24.74 13.97
CA ALA A 223 -14.58 24.72 14.86
C ALA A 223 -14.27 24.00 16.18
N SER A 224 -14.71 24.57 17.29
CA SER A 224 -14.64 23.96 18.62
C SER A 224 -15.93 23.22 19.01
N ASP A 225 -15.86 22.42 20.07
CA ASP A 225 -17.05 21.92 20.77
C ASP A 225 -18.08 23.02 21.12
N PHE A 226 -17.65 24.19 21.58
CA PHE A 226 -18.57 25.31 21.86
C PHE A 226 -19.19 25.90 20.60
N THR A 227 -18.43 26.09 19.51
CA THR A 227 -18.97 26.59 18.24
C THR A 227 -19.98 25.61 17.65
N ILE A 228 -19.69 24.30 17.70
CA ILE A 228 -20.60 23.25 17.25
C ILE A 228 -21.86 23.22 18.13
N TRP A 229 -21.71 23.19 19.45
CA TRP A 229 -22.83 23.15 20.39
C TRP A 229 -23.75 24.36 20.20
N TYR A 230 -23.20 25.58 20.26
CA TYR A 230 -23.99 26.80 20.14
C TYR A 230 -24.60 26.95 18.74
N GLY A 231 -23.83 26.65 17.68
CA GLY A 231 -24.30 26.73 16.31
C GLY A 231 -25.49 25.82 16.02
N ILE A 232 -25.45 24.56 16.48
CA ILE A 232 -26.59 23.65 16.35
C ILE A 232 -27.74 24.08 17.27
N LEU A 233 -27.46 24.55 18.48
CA LEU A 233 -28.48 24.95 19.45
C LEU A 233 -29.35 26.12 18.94
N GLN A 234 -28.79 27.05 18.16
CA GLN A 234 -29.58 28.13 17.51
C GLN A 234 -30.69 27.58 16.61
N TRP A 235 -30.45 26.47 15.90
CA TRP A 235 -31.44 25.84 15.02
C TRP A 235 -32.40 24.93 15.77
N VAL A 236 -31.91 24.15 16.74
CA VAL A 236 -32.73 23.29 17.62
C VAL A 236 -33.72 24.12 18.46
N GLN A 237 -33.34 25.34 18.87
CA GLN A 237 -34.21 26.27 19.62
C GLN A 237 -34.98 27.24 18.73
N CYS A 238 -34.88 27.13 17.39
CA CYS A 238 -35.57 28.02 16.47
C CYS A 238 -37.09 27.75 16.51
N PRO A 239 -37.95 28.78 16.70
CA PRO A 239 -39.42 28.60 16.63
C PRO A 239 -39.95 28.10 15.28
N ALA A 240 -39.10 28.11 14.23
CA ALA A 240 -39.42 27.59 12.90
C ALA A 240 -38.89 26.17 12.64
N ALA A 241 -38.32 25.49 13.65
CA ALA A 241 -37.89 24.10 13.52
C ALA A 241 -39.08 23.17 13.18
N CYS A 242 -38.90 22.32 12.18
CA CYS A 242 -39.94 21.45 11.63
C CYS A 242 -40.02 20.08 12.33
N ILE A 243 -39.06 19.76 13.22
CA ILE A 243 -39.00 18.49 13.95
C ILE A 243 -38.52 18.77 15.38
N ASP A 244 -39.17 18.16 16.38
CA ASP A 244 -38.64 18.08 17.75
C ASP A 244 -37.27 17.40 17.74
N THR A 245 -36.25 18.08 18.25
CA THR A 245 -34.85 17.63 18.18
C THR A 245 -34.16 17.70 19.54
N CYS A 246 -33.28 16.73 19.80
CA CYS A 246 -32.53 16.62 21.05
C CYS A 246 -31.03 16.61 20.74
N LEU A 247 -30.28 17.59 21.25
CA LEU A 247 -28.84 17.71 20.99
C LEU A 247 -28.01 17.08 22.12
N VAL A 248 -27.15 16.12 21.77
CA VAL A 248 -26.15 15.55 22.69
C VAL A 248 -24.89 16.43 22.67
N PRO A 249 -24.34 16.82 23.84
CA PRO A 249 -23.12 17.62 23.89
C PRO A 249 -21.91 16.91 23.22
N PRO A 250 -21.11 17.61 22.40
CA PRO A 250 -19.91 17.04 21.77
C PRO A 250 -18.96 16.33 22.74
N CYS A 251 -18.78 16.90 23.94
CA CYS A 251 -17.95 16.35 25.00
C CYS A 251 -18.50 15.03 25.60
N ALA A 252 -19.82 14.81 25.56
CA ALA A 252 -20.43 13.56 25.98
C ALA A 252 -20.20 12.45 24.93
N ALA A 253 -20.31 12.78 23.64
CA ALA A 253 -20.01 11.85 22.55
C ALA A 253 -18.53 11.41 22.56
N GLU A 254 -17.60 12.35 22.76
CA GLU A 254 -16.18 12.05 22.93
C GLU A 254 -15.92 11.18 24.18
N THR A 255 -16.55 11.49 25.32
CA THR A 255 -16.38 10.68 26.54
C THR A 255 -16.85 9.24 26.33
N LEU A 256 -17.94 9.03 25.58
CA LEU A 256 -18.41 7.69 25.20
C LEU A 256 -17.41 6.96 24.29
N LEU A 257 -16.76 7.65 23.35
CA LEU A 257 -15.69 7.06 22.52
C LEU A 257 -14.47 6.66 23.35
N GLN A 258 -14.05 7.49 24.30
CA GLN A 258 -12.88 7.22 25.15
C GLN A 258 -13.11 6.03 26.10
N LEU A 259 -14.30 5.93 26.70
CA LEU A 259 -14.68 4.84 27.61
C LEU A 259 -14.69 3.44 26.96
N LEU A 260 -14.69 3.35 25.63
CA LEU A 260 -14.64 2.08 24.88
C LEU A 260 -13.22 1.52 24.72
N SER A 261 -12.21 2.25 25.20
CA SER A 261 -10.81 1.81 25.22
C SER A 261 -10.52 0.81 26.35
N GLU A 262 -11.42 0.68 27.33
CA GLU A 262 -11.31 -0.24 28.47
C GLU A 262 -12.60 -1.07 28.61
N ASP A 263 -12.48 -2.36 28.98
CA ASP A 263 -13.58 -3.34 29.06
C ASP A 263 -14.54 -3.12 30.26
N LEU A 264 -15.06 -1.89 30.42
CA LEU A 264 -15.71 -1.42 31.66
C LEU A 264 -17.17 -0.95 31.52
N LEU A 265 -17.87 -1.37 30.46
CA LEU A 265 -19.31 -1.11 30.31
C LEU A 265 -20.16 -2.18 31.02
N VAL A 266 -20.55 -1.89 32.25
CA VAL A 266 -21.65 -2.57 32.95
C VAL A 266 -22.97 -2.26 32.24
N GLN A 267 -23.83 -3.27 32.05
CA GLN A 267 -25.17 -3.06 31.47
C GLN A 267 -25.99 -2.11 32.34
N ALA A 268 -26.36 -0.95 31.79
CA ALA A 268 -27.35 -0.07 32.39
C ALA A 268 -28.75 -0.67 32.19
N THR A 269 -29.53 -0.78 33.27
CA THR A 269 -30.89 -1.32 33.22
C THR A 269 -31.91 -0.19 33.12
N GLY A 270 -32.14 0.31 31.90
CA GLY A 270 -33.21 1.27 31.61
C GLY A 270 -32.97 2.04 30.31
N SER A 271 -34.04 2.26 29.53
CA SER A 271 -33.99 3.19 28.40
C SER A 271 -33.81 4.62 28.90
N PHE A 272 -32.91 5.35 28.26
CA PHE A 272 -32.55 6.74 28.58
C PHE A 272 -32.64 7.67 27.37
N LEU A 273 -32.72 7.13 26.15
CA LEU A 273 -32.92 7.91 24.93
C LEU A 273 -34.42 8.20 24.73
N PRO A 274 -34.83 9.46 24.53
CA PRO A 274 -36.23 9.79 24.34
C PRO A 274 -36.77 9.22 23.01
N GLN A 275 -37.93 8.55 23.07
CA GLN A 275 -38.67 8.15 21.88
C GLN A 275 -39.44 9.35 21.31
N GLY A 276 -39.42 9.53 19.99
CA GLY A 276 -40.07 10.65 19.31
C GLY A 276 -39.10 11.62 18.63
N PRO A 277 -38.32 12.42 19.38
CA PRO A 277 -37.49 13.48 18.80
C PRO A 277 -36.30 12.93 18.00
N LEU A 278 -35.82 13.69 17.02
CA LEU A 278 -34.58 13.39 16.31
C LEU A 278 -33.39 13.71 17.20
N ILE A 279 -32.59 12.72 17.55
CA ILE A 279 -31.42 12.92 18.42
C ILE A 279 -30.20 13.23 17.55
N LEU A 280 -29.58 14.38 17.77
CA LEU A 280 -28.38 14.84 17.07
C LEU A 280 -27.14 14.63 17.95
N VAL A 281 -26.17 13.89 17.43
CA VAL A 281 -24.92 13.53 18.13
C VAL A 281 -23.72 14.02 17.31
N PRO A 282 -23.31 15.30 17.46
CA PRO A 282 -22.05 15.78 16.93
C PRO A 282 -20.88 15.11 17.66
N PHE A 283 -19.87 14.64 16.93
CA PHE A 283 -18.66 14.05 17.50
C PHE A 283 -17.42 14.44 16.69
N VAL A 284 -16.28 14.48 17.36
CA VAL A 284 -14.97 14.66 16.73
C VAL A 284 -14.24 13.32 16.68
N SER A 285 -13.49 13.08 15.62
CA SER A 285 -12.63 11.90 15.51
C SER A 285 -11.40 12.29 14.68
N GLN A 286 -10.22 12.13 15.28
CA GLN A 286 -8.93 12.51 14.68
C GLN A 286 -8.91 13.97 14.15
N GLY A 287 -9.49 14.90 14.92
CA GLY A 287 -9.55 16.32 14.55
C GLY A 287 -10.56 16.65 13.44
N HIS A 288 -11.52 15.78 13.14
CA HIS A 288 -12.58 16.05 12.15
C HIS A 288 -13.97 15.90 12.77
N TRP A 289 -14.84 16.89 12.55
CA TRP A 289 -16.23 16.89 12.98
C TRP A 289 -17.14 16.11 12.03
N SER A 290 -17.97 15.25 12.60
CA SER A 290 -19.08 14.58 11.89
C SER A 290 -20.34 14.59 12.77
N LEU A 291 -21.51 14.36 12.17
CA LEU A 291 -22.80 14.37 12.86
C LEU A 291 -23.50 13.02 12.69
N ILE A 292 -24.07 12.48 13.76
CA ILE A 292 -24.99 11.34 13.67
C ILE A 292 -26.40 11.83 14.01
N SER A 293 -27.38 11.48 13.18
CA SER A 293 -28.80 11.55 13.53
C SER A 293 -29.28 10.17 13.99
N LEU A 294 -30.08 10.11 15.06
CA LEU A 294 -30.69 8.88 15.56
C LEU A 294 -32.21 9.04 15.63
N ARG A 295 -32.93 7.99 15.22
CA ARG A 295 -34.36 7.82 15.48
C ARG A 295 -34.57 6.57 16.32
N VAL A 296 -35.14 6.75 17.51
CA VAL A 296 -35.46 5.64 18.42
C VAL A 296 -36.87 5.15 18.10
N ALA A 297 -36.98 3.97 17.50
CA ALA A 297 -38.23 3.30 17.19
C ALA A 297 -38.48 2.13 18.16
N PRO A 298 -39.72 1.63 18.30
CA PRO A 298 -40.02 0.47 19.15
C PRO A 298 -39.24 -0.80 18.79
N ALA A 299 -38.79 -0.92 17.54
CA ALA A 299 -37.97 -2.04 17.06
C ALA A 299 -36.47 -1.88 17.37
N GLY A 300 -35.99 -0.68 17.70
CA GLY A 300 -34.57 -0.36 17.87
C GLY A 300 -34.20 1.03 17.35
N ILE A 301 -32.89 1.29 17.24
CA ILE A 301 -32.34 2.58 16.82
C ILE A 301 -31.91 2.50 15.36
N GLU A 302 -32.46 3.40 14.55
CA GLU A 302 -31.99 3.73 13.20
C GLU A 302 -31.04 4.93 13.30
N ALA A 303 -29.95 4.90 12.55
CA ALA A 303 -28.93 5.94 12.57
C ALA A 303 -28.50 6.37 11.17
N GLU A 304 -28.13 7.64 11.01
CA GLU A 304 -27.55 8.16 9.78
C GLU A 304 -26.31 9.01 10.11
N LEU A 305 -25.23 8.80 9.38
CA LEU A 305 -24.01 9.59 9.47
C LEU A 305 -24.01 10.69 8.42
N TRP A 306 -23.78 11.92 8.86
CA TRP A 306 -23.62 13.11 8.03
C TRP A 306 -22.16 13.58 8.13
N ASP A 307 -21.45 13.53 7.00
CA ASP A 307 -20.05 13.91 6.90
C ASP A 307 -19.77 14.59 5.56
N GLY A 308 -18.95 15.65 5.59
CA GLY A 308 -18.47 16.34 4.38
C GLY A 308 -17.39 15.59 3.61
N VAL A 309 -16.82 14.53 4.18
CA VAL A 309 -15.79 13.67 3.59
C VAL A 309 -16.27 12.21 3.62
N PRO A 310 -16.83 11.68 2.51
CA PRO A 310 -17.44 10.36 2.46
C PRO A 310 -16.51 9.23 2.96
N GLY A 311 -17.00 8.43 3.90
CA GLY A 311 -16.32 7.27 4.46
C GLY A 311 -15.27 7.57 5.53
N ARG A 312 -15.05 8.84 5.91
CA ARG A 312 -13.99 9.22 6.88
C ARG A 312 -14.24 8.63 8.27
N ASN A 313 -15.40 8.91 8.86
CA ASN A 313 -15.72 8.53 10.24
C ASN A 313 -16.77 7.41 10.37
N LEU A 314 -17.12 6.70 9.28
CA LEU A 314 -18.12 5.62 9.27
C LEU A 314 -17.85 4.49 10.28
N SER A 315 -16.58 4.17 10.55
CA SER A 315 -16.21 3.16 11.54
C SER A 315 -16.42 3.64 12.98
N THR A 316 -15.98 4.85 13.30
CA THR A 316 -16.19 5.52 14.60
C THR A 316 -17.68 5.73 14.89
N ALA A 317 -18.45 6.19 13.89
CA ALA A 317 -19.88 6.37 14.01
C ALA A 317 -20.59 5.04 14.35
N ARG A 318 -20.27 3.95 13.63
CA ARG A 318 -20.83 2.62 13.91
C ARG A 318 -20.49 2.11 15.31
N LEU A 319 -19.32 2.46 15.85
CA LEU A 319 -18.93 2.14 17.23
C LEU A 319 -19.76 2.94 18.24
N LEU A 320 -19.92 4.25 18.03
CA LEU A 320 -20.70 5.13 18.90
C LEU A 320 -22.18 4.73 18.95
N VAL A 321 -22.81 4.49 17.79
CA VAL A 321 -24.23 4.04 17.72
C VAL A 321 -24.43 2.70 18.44
N ARG A 322 -23.55 1.72 18.22
CA ARG A 322 -23.61 0.42 18.95
C ARG A 322 -23.48 0.59 20.46
N THR A 323 -22.75 1.60 20.91
CA THR A 323 -22.56 1.89 22.33
C THR A 323 -23.82 2.50 22.93
N LEU A 324 -24.44 3.44 22.23
CA LEU A 324 -25.73 4.01 22.61
C LEU A 324 -26.82 2.92 22.65
N CYS A 325 -26.89 2.04 21.65
CA CYS A 325 -27.81 0.88 21.64
C CYS A 325 -27.60 -0.02 22.87
N ARG A 326 -26.34 -0.34 23.22
CA ARG A 326 -26.00 -1.17 24.40
C ARG A 326 -26.35 -0.51 25.74
N LEU A 327 -26.22 0.80 25.83
CA LEU A 327 -26.55 1.56 27.05
C LEU A 327 -28.06 1.74 27.23
N ASP A 328 -28.81 1.86 26.14
CA ASP A 328 -30.28 2.04 26.16
C ASP A 328 -31.05 0.71 26.23
N GLY A 329 -30.39 -0.40 25.86
CA GLY A 329 -31.00 -1.73 25.74
C GLY A 329 -31.70 -1.98 24.40
N ALA A 330 -31.57 -1.06 23.44
CA ALA A 330 -32.21 -1.11 22.13
C ALA A 330 -31.42 -1.94 21.10
N ALA A 331 -32.12 -2.50 20.10
CA ALA A 331 -31.48 -3.15 18.97
C ALA A 331 -30.88 -2.10 17.99
N PHE A 332 -29.72 -2.41 17.40
CA PHE A 332 -29.12 -1.58 16.34
C PHE A 332 -29.68 -2.02 14.98
N LEU A 333 -30.50 -1.17 14.35
CA LEU A 333 -31.22 -1.51 13.12
C LEU A 333 -30.40 -1.22 11.84
N SER A 334 -29.95 0.02 11.69
CA SER A 334 -29.31 0.50 10.47
C SER A 334 -28.30 1.62 10.74
N LEU A 335 -27.32 1.77 9.83
CA LEU A 335 -26.49 2.97 9.72
C LEU A 335 -26.24 3.28 8.24
N THR A 336 -26.88 4.34 7.75
CA THR A 336 -26.63 4.95 6.43
C THR A 336 -25.59 6.06 6.54
N GLU A 337 -25.01 6.47 5.41
CA GLU A 337 -24.05 7.58 5.32
C GLU A 337 -24.50 8.52 4.21
N HIS A 338 -24.54 9.82 4.52
CA HIS A 338 -25.00 10.90 3.66
C HIS A 338 -23.95 12.01 3.60
N THR A 339 -23.73 12.54 2.40
CA THR A 339 -22.87 13.70 2.16
C THR A 339 -23.62 14.65 1.23
N HIS A 340 -24.36 15.59 1.82
CA HIS A 340 -25.10 16.60 1.04
C HIS A 340 -24.18 17.74 0.53
N TRP A 341 -23.26 18.21 1.38
CA TRP A 341 -22.22 19.16 1.01
C TRP A 341 -20.85 18.51 1.15
N LEU A 342 -20.01 18.65 0.12
CA LEU A 342 -18.62 18.19 0.14
C LEU A 342 -17.72 19.24 0.78
N GLN A 343 -16.82 18.82 1.67
CA GLN A 343 -15.87 19.72 2.31
C GLN A 343 -14.84 20.25 1.29
N GLN A 344 -14.76 21.57 1.13
CA GLN A 344 -13.81 22.22 0.21
C GLN A 344 -12.60 22.83 0.94
N ASP A 345 -12.78 23.27 2.18
CA ASP A 345 -11.75 23.89 3.03
C ASP A 345 -11.47 23.00 4.25
N PRO A 346 -10.20 22.65 4.57
CA PRO A 346 -9.82 21.96 5.80
C PRO A 346 -10.46 22.50 7.10
N ALA A 347 -10.69 23.81 7.23
CA ALA A 347 -11.31 24.40 8.42
C ALA A 347 -12.83 24.20 8.51
N SER A 348 -13.51 23.90 7.40
CA SER A 348 -14.98 23.98 7.28
C SER A 348 -15.77 22.77 7.81
N CYS A 349 -15.12 21.69 8.26
CA CYS A 349 -15.83 20.48 8.74
C CYS A 349 -16.88 20.75 9.82
N GLY A 350 -16.67 21.75 10.68
CA GLY A 350 -17.64 22.15 11.69
C GLY A 350 -18.85 22.91 11.13
N ALA A 351 -18.63 23.87 10.24
CA ALA A 351 -19.70 24.56 9.51
C ALA A 351 -20.56 23.57 8.72
N LEU A 352 -19.97 22.54 8.11
CA LEU A 352 -20.73 21.47 7.46
C LEU A 352 -21.61 20.71 8.48
N VAL A 353 -21.07 20.33 9.64
CA VAL A 353 -21.86 19.69 10.72
C VAL A 353 -23.02 20.58 11.21
N ILE A 354 -22.79 21.88 11.38
CA ILE A 354 -23.83 22.84 11.76
C ILE A 354 -24.89 22.96 10.65
N ALA A 355 -24.49 23.02 9.37
CA ALA A 355 -25.40 23.08 8.23
C ALA A 355 -26.23 21.79 8.08
N HIS A 356 -25.64 20.61 8.25
CA HIS A 356 -26.36 19.33 8.23
C HIS A 356 -27.36 19.23 9.39
N ALA A 357 -27.00 19.70 10.58
CA ALA A 357 -27.92 19.77 11.71
C ALA A 357 -29.09 20.74 11.44
N ALA A 358 -28.80 21.94 10.93
CA ALA A 358 -29.81 22.92 10.52
C ALA A 358 -30.77 22.30 9.49
N ALA A 359 -30.23 21.64 8.46
CA ALA A 359 -31.03 20.99 7.42
C ALA A 359 -31.96 19.91 7.96
N LEU A 360 -31.48 19.09 8.91
CA LEU A 360 -32.28 18.08 9.59
C LEU A 360 -33.39 18.70 10.47
N THR A 361 -33.11 19.82 11.15
CA THR A 361 -34.11 20.52 11.98
C THR A 361 -35.17 21.25 11.15
N MET A 362 -34.80 21.81 10.00
CA MET A 362 -35.67 22.63 9.15
C MET A 362 -36.35 21.85 8.02
N GLN A 363 -35.93 20.61 7.75
CA GLN A 363 -36.28 19.84 6.54
C GLN A 363 -35.97 20.57 5.22
N ASP A 364 -34.98 21.46 5.22
CA ASP A 364 -34.50 22.20 4.05
C ASP A 364 -33.02 21.91 3.83
N ALA A 365 -32.62 21.67 2.59
CA ALA A 365 -31.25 21.32 2.21
C ALA A 365 -30.59 22.43 1.35
N SER A 366 -31.09 23.66 1.46
CA SER A 366 -30.63 24.84 0.71
C SER A 366 -29.20 25.27 1.08
N ASN A 367 -28.43 25.71 0.07
CA ASN A 367 -27.04 26.17 0.28
C ASN A 367 -26.93 27.39 1.20
N THR A 368 -28.01 28.16 1.37
CA THR A 368 -28.07 29.30 2.31
C THR A 368 -27.83 28.89 3.76
N LEU A 369 -28.14 27.63 4.14
CA LEU A 369 -27.81 27.09 5.47
C LEU A 369 -26.30 26.84 5.63
N LEU A 370 -25.62 26.40 4.57
CA LEU A 370 -24.16 26.25 4.56
C LEU A 370 -23.47 27.61 4.59
N ASP A 371 -23.92 28.57 3.77
CA ASP A 371 -23.39 29.93 3.76
C ASP A 371 -23.54 30.59 5.14
N TRP A 372 -24.70 30.45 5.79
CA TRP A 372 -24.90 30.89 7.16
C TRP A 372 -23.95 30.20 8.15
N ALA A 373 -23.76 28.88 8.06
CA ALA A 373 -22.91 28.14 8.99
C ALA A 373 -21.43 28.51 8.84
N LEU A 374 -20.97 28.79 7.62
CA LEU A 374 -19.62 29.29 7.34
C LEU A 374 -19.42 30.70 7.93
N ILE A 375 -20.37 31.60 7.70
CA ILE A 375 -20.36 32.96 8.27
C ILE A 375 -20.39 32.90 9.80
N PHE A 376 -21.25 32.06 10.38
CA PHE A 376 -21.35 31.86 11.82
C PHE A 376 -20.04 31.33 12.42
N GLN A 377 -19.43 30.29 11.84
CA GLN A 377 -18.15 29.76 12.31
C GLN A 377 -17.04 30.83 12.25
N HIS A 378 -16.99 31.63 11.18
CA HIS A 378 -15.98 32.67 11.00
C HIS A 378 -16.21 33.90 11.89
N ALA A 379 -17.46 34.20 12.25
CA ALA A 379 -17.82 35.27 13.17
C ALA A 379 -17.77 34.84 14.66
N PHE A 380 -17.59 33.55 14.95
CA PHE A 380 -17.60 33.06 16.33
C PHE A 380 -16.32 33.50 17.09
N PRO A 381 -16.43 34.11 18.28
CA PRO A 381 -15.28 34.63 19.00
C PRO A 381 -14.24 33.53 19.35
N PRO A 382 -12.93 33.83 19.28
CA PRO A 382 -11.89 32.89 19.68
C PRO A 382 -11.96 32.61 21.19
N HIS A 383 -11.88 31.33 21.56
CA HIS A 383 -11.99 30.86 22.94
C HIS A 383 -11.22 29.56 23.13
N LEU A 384 -10.90 29.20 24.37
CA LEU A 384 -10.25 27.92 24.67
C LEU A 384 -11.29 26.78 24.65
N ALA A 385 -11.00 25.75 23.87
CA ALA A 385 -11.85 24.59 23.64
C ALA A 385 -11.09 23.31 23.98
N PHE A 386 -11.80 22.26 24.42
CA PHE A 386 -11.20 20.96 24.68
C PHE A 386 -11.18 20.07 23.44
N LEU A 387 -12.15 20.26 22.54
CA LEU A 387 -12.26 19.56 21.27
C LEU A 387 -12.21 20.58 20.13
N GLN A 388 -11.35 20.33 19.14
CA GLN A 388 -11.21 21.15 17.95
C GLN A 388 -11.19 20.29 16.70
N GLY A 389 -11.91 20.74 15.67
CA GLY A 389 -11.94 20.14 14.36
C GLY A 389 -11.14 20.98 13.37
N PHE A 390 -9.99 20.47 12.98
CA PHE A 390 -9.21 20.91 11.82
C PHE A 390 -9.26 19.75 10.82
N GLY A 391 -10.22 19.77 9.90
CA GLY A 391 -10.50 18.68 8.95
C GLY A 391 -9.39 18.37 7.94
N GLY A 392 -8.18 18.91 8.13
CA GLY A 392 -6.96 18.50 7.44
C GLY A 392 -6.23 17.33 8.13
N LEU A 393 -4.91 17.32 7.97
CA LEU A 393 -3.95 16.55 8.77
C LEU A 393 -3.60 17.35 10.03
N THR A 394 -3.10 16.70 11.10
CA THR A 394 -2.54 17.48 12.24
C THR A 394 -1.31 18.28 11.79
N PRO A 395 -0.92 19.36 12.49
CA PRO A 395 0.27 20.14 12.11
C PRO A 395 1.55 19.31 12.01
N GLU A 396 1.68 18.25 12.82
CA GLU A 396 2.79 17.30 12.77
C GLU A 396 2.69 16.40 11.53
N GLN A 397 1.50 15.89 11.22
CA GLN A 397 1.26 15.03 10.05
C GLN A 397 1.38 15.77 8.73
N ASP A 398 0.91 17.02 8.66
CA ASP A 398 1.06 17.91 7.51
C ASP A 398 2.54 18.22 7.26
N LYS A 399 3.28 18.56 8.33
CA LYS A 399 4.73 18.76 8.31
C LYS A 399 5.48 17.51 7.88
N ASP A 400 5.16 16.34 8.44
CA ASP A 400 5.80 15.07 8.10
C ASP A 400 5.52 14.66 6.64
N LEU A 401 4.30 14.88 6.14
CA LEU A 401 3.96 14.65 4.75
C LEU A 401 4.66 15.65 3.81
N CYS A 402 4.74 16.93 4.19
CA CYS A 402 5.51 17.93 3.46
C CYS A 402 7.00 17.56 3.38
N LEU A 403 7.61 17.17 4.50
CA LEU A 403 8.99 16.70 4.56
C LEU A 403 9.20 15.44 3.71
N LEU A 404 8.25 14.50 3.72
CA LEU A 404 8.31 13.29 2.89
C LEU A 404 8.23 13.61 1.40
N LEU A 405 7.34 14.52 0.98
CA LEU A 405 7.21 14.92 -0.43
C LEU A 405 8.44 15.68 -0.92
N LEU A 406 9.03 16.55 -0.09
CA LEU A 406 10.31 17.20 -0.35
C LEU A 406 11.45 16.17 -0.51
N ASP A 407 11.58 15.22 0.41
CA ASP A 407 12.58 14.15 0.36
C ASP A 407 12.41 13.24 -0.86
N LYS A 408 11.19 13.09 -1.38
CA LYS A 408 10.89 12.31 -2.59
C LYS A 408 10.89 13.13 -3.89
N GLY A 409 11.21 14.43 -3.83
CA GLY A 409 11.54 15.23 -5.01
C GLY A 409 10.54 16.29 -5.46
N VAL A 410 9.40 16.42 -4.78
CA VAL A 410 8.40 17.45 -5.10
C VAL A 410 8.99 18.85 -4.82
N PRO A 411 8.88 19.84 -5.72
CA PRO A 411 9.35 21.20 -5.50
C PRO A 411 8.62 21.86 -4.32
N SER A 412 9.34 22.63 -3.49
CA SER A 412 8.80 23.26 -2.28
C SER A 412 7.56 24.12 -2.51
N GLU A 413 7.53 24.84 -3.63
CA GLU A 413 6.38 25.66 -4.08
C GLU A 413 5.12 24.81 -4.38
N ALA A 414 5.31 23.55 -4.76
CA ALA A 414 4.26 22.66 -5.23
C ALA A 414 3.78 21.64 -4.18
N VAL A 415 4.51 21.50 -3.06
CA VAL A 415 4.19 20.57 -1.97
C VAL A 415 2.87 20.92 -1.29
N ALA A 416 2.65 22.19 -0.90
CA ALA A 416 1.44 22.61 -0.21
C ALA A 416 0.16 22.29 -1.03
N ALA A 417 0.18 22.63 -2.32
CA ALA A 417 -0.90 22.29 -3.25
C ALA A 417 -1.09 20.77 -3.42
N ARG A 418 0.00 19.98 -3.39
CA ARG A 418 -0.05 18.50 -3.46
C ARG A 418 -0.74 17.90 -2.24
N VAL A 419 -0.43 18.40 -1.05
CA VAL A 419 -1.01 17.95 0.22
C VAL A 419 -2.49 18.32 0.28
N GLN A 420 -2.85 19.57 0.01
CA GLN A 420 -4.25 20.02 -0.05
C GLN A 420 -5.09 19.17 -1.04
N ALA A 421 -4.58 18.94 -2.25
CA ALA A 421 -5.28 18.14 -3.26
C ALA A 421 -5.45 16.66 -2.88
N ALA A 422 -4.60 16.12 -2.00
CA ALA A 422 -4.72 14.76 -1.49
C ALA A 422 -5.63 14.63 -0.26
N VAL A 423 -5.59 15.61 0.64
CA VAL A 423 -6.49 15.72 1.80
C VAL A 423 -7.94 15.82 1.32
N ALA A 424 -8.22 16.69 0.34
CA ALA A 424 -9.53 16.84 -0.28
C ALA A 424 -10.04 15.60 -1.04
N LYS A 425 -9.20 14.58 -1.26
CA LYS A 425 -9.52 13.38 -2.07
C LYS A 425 -9.32 12.06 -1.31
N ALA A 426 -9.26 12.11 0.02
CA ALA A 426 -9.07 10.94 0.90
C ALA A 426 -7.83 10.09 0.54
N LEU A 427 -6.67 10.54 1.05
CA LEU A 427 -5.32 9.95 1.05
C LEU A 427 -5.13 8.50 0.52
N LYS A 428 -5.91 7.53 1.00
CA LYS A 428 -5.76 6.10 0.67
C LYS A 428 -6.67 5.59 -0.45
N ALA A 429 -7.82 6.23 -0.65
CA ALA A 429 -8.86 5.77 -1.57
C ALA A 429 -8.59 6.16 -3.03
N CYS A 430 -7.97 7.32 -3.28
CA CYS A 430 -7.67 7.77 -4.64
C CYS A 430 -6.43 7.10 -5.25
N ALA A 431 -5.34 6.93 -4.48
CA ALA A 431 -4.11 6.29 -4.99
C ALA A 431 -4.27 4.80 -5.37
N SER A 432 -5.38 4.17 -4.96
CA SER A 432 -5.63 2.73 -5.10
C SER A 432 -6.72 2.38 -6.13
N LYS A 433 -7.39 3.37 -6.76
CA LYS A 433 -8.48 3.14 -7.72
C LYS A 433 -7.94 3.10 -9.17
N PRO A 434 -8.25 2.07 -9.98
CA PRO A 434 -7.76 1.93 -11.36
C PRO A 434 -8.12 3.05 -12.37
N SER A 435 -8.91 4.05 -11.97
CA SER A 435 -9.36 5.18 -12.79
C SER A 435 -8.97 6.56 -12.26
N CYS A 436 -8.23 6.65 -11.14
CA CYS A 436 -7.87 7.94 -10.56
C CYS A 436 -6.57 8.50 -11.15
N MET A 437 -6.64 9.65 -11.81
CA MET A 437 -5.47 10.38 -12.37
C MET A 437 -4.68 11.18 -11.33
N PHE A 438 -4.76 10.86 -10.03
CA PHE A 438 -3.99 11.55 -8.99
C PHE A 438 -2.60 10.93 -8.79
N ARG A 439 -1.54 11.69 -9.06
CA ARG A 439 -0.14 11.28 -8.87
C ARG A 439 0.52 12.13 -7.79
N TRP A 440 1.06 11.45 -6.78
CA TRP A 440 1.80 12.08 -5.68
C TRP A 440 3.06 12.84 -6.13
N ILE A 441 3.78 12.23 -7.08
CA ILE A 441 5.02 12.74 -7.66
C ILE A 441 4.85 12.65 -9.17
N LEU A 442 5.14 13.75 -9.88
CA LEU A 442 5.14 13.78 -11.34
C LEU A 442 6.41 13.11 -11.87
N ALA A 443 6.35 12.53 -13.08
CA ALA A 443 7.50 11.84 -13.66
C ALA A 443 8.73 12.77 -13.81
N GLU A 444 8.49 14.04 -14.12
CA GLU A 444 9.51 15.09 -14.23
C GLU A 444 10.12 15.48 -12.87
N GLU A 445 9.31 15.56 -11.81
CA GLU A 445 9.80 15.85 -10.44
C GLU A 445 10.72 14.74 -9.94
N LEU A 446 10.35 13.47 -10.19
CA LEU A 446 11.16 12.30 -9.85
C LEU A 446 12.47 12.28 -10.64
N GLN A 447 12.42 12.56 -11.95
CA GLN A 447 13.61 12.67 -12.81
C GLN A 447 14.57 13.75 -12.30
N ASN A 448 14.06 14.96 -12.03
CA ASN A 448 14.81 16.09 -11.48
C ASN A 448 15.38 15.82 -10.07
N HIS A 449 14.76 14.95 -9.28
CA HIS A 449 15.29 14.52 -7.98
C HIS A 449 16.42 13.50 -8.14
N VAL A 450 16.26 12.50 -9.01
CA VAL A 450 17.32 11.52 -9.34
C VAL A 450 18.57 12.23 -9.86
N GLU A 451 18.42 13.22 -10.73
CA GLU A 451 19.54 14.03 -11.26
C GLU A 451 20.24 14.85 -10.16
N ARG A 452 19.48 15.51 -9.27
CA ARG A 452 20.04 16.22 -8.11
C ARG A 452 20.76 15.29 -7.13
N GLN A 453 20.23 14.10 -6.86
CA GLN A 453 20.88 13.09 -6.01
C GLN A 453 22.14 12.52 -6.67
N ALA A 454 22.14 12.32 -7.99
CA ALA A 454 23.32 11.90 -8.73
C ALA A 454 24.44 12.95 -8.65
N GLN A 455 24.12 14.23 -8.88
CA GLN A 455 25.07 15.34 -8.72
C GLN A 455 25.61 15.46 -7.27
N LYS A 456 24.75 15.24 -6.27
CA LYS A 456 25.14 15.30 -4.85
C LYS A 456 25.99 14.11 -4.38
N ARG A 457 25.89 12.95 -5.04
CA ARG A 457 26.70 11.74 -4.75
C ARG A 457 28.00 11.67 -5.57
N PHE A 458 27.99 12.17 -6.80
CA PHE A 458 29.14 12.17 -7.70
C PHE A 458 29.52 13.61 -8.01
N GLY A 459 30.39 14.19 -7.17
CA GLY A 459 30.72 15.61 -7.10
C GLY A 459 31.54 16.16 -8.27
N THR A 460 31.11 15.92 -9.50
CA THR A 460 31.68 16.44 -10.74
C THR A 460 30.63 17.23 -11.50
N GLN A 461 30.95 18.47 -11.89
CA GLN A 461 30.07 19.25 -12.76
C GLN A 461 29.93 18.54 -14.10
N VAL A 462 28.76 17.96 -14.37
CA VAL A 462 28.39 17.53 -15.72
C VAL A 462 28.23 18.81 -16.56
N PRO A 463 29.04 19.05 -17.61
CA PRO A 463 28.88 20.25 -18.43
C PRO A 463 27.48 20.28 -19.04
N LYS A 464 26.82 21.44 -19.00
CA LYS A 464 25.46 21.62 -19.55
C LYS A 464 25.43 21.18 -21.01
N ALA A 465 24.90 19.98 -21.26
CA ALA A 465 24.65 19.49 -22.60
C ALA A 465 23.58 20.40 -23.22
N LYS A 466 23.96 21.16 -24.26
CA LYS A 466 23.03 21.96 -25.08
C LYS A 466 21.81 21.10 -25.44
N SER A 467 20.63 21.70 -25.40
CA SER A 467 19.34 21.05 -25.63
C SER A 467 19.33 20.22 -26.92
N LYS A 468 19.59 18.92 -26.79
CA LYS A 468 19.39 17.98 -27.88
C LYS A 468 17.89 17.83 -28.07
N LYS A 469 17.42 18.06 -29.31
CA LYS A 469 16.09 17.64 -29.81
C LYS A 469 15.72 16.31 -29.17
N ALA A 470 14.47 16.20 -28.72
CA ALA A 470 13.95 15.00 -28.07
C ALA A 470 14.44 13.76 -28.81
N LYS A 471 15.26 12.94 -28.14
CA LYS A 471 15.61 11.64 -28.68
C LYS A 471 14.30 10.88 -28.85
N PRO A 472 13.96 10.38 -30.06
CA PRO A 472 12.85 9.45 -30.17
C PRO A 472 13.10 8.32 -29.18
N ALA A 473 12.02 7.75 -28.64
CA ALA A 473 12.08 6.56 -27.80
C ALA A 473 13.03 5.57 -28.47
N ARG A 474 14.02 5.07 -27.71
CA ARG A 474 15.08 4.23 -28.24
C ARG A 474 14.40 2.99 -28.83
N ARG A 475 14.22 2.96 -30.16
CA ARG A 475 13.77 1.76 -30.87
C ARG A 475 14.71 0.66 -30.37
N GLN A 476 14.12 -0.40 -29.81
CA GLN A 476 14.85 -1.65 -29.77
C GLN A 476 15.22 -1.94 -31.21
N LEU A 477 16.49 -2.25 -31.45
CA LEU A 477 16.94 -2.71 -32.74
C LEU A 477 16.29 -4.08 -32.94
N GLN A 478 15.20 -4.08 -33.72
CA GLN A 478 14.41 -5.26 -34.07
C GLN A 478 14.95 -5.98 -35.30
N ALA A 479 15.94 -5.39 -35.99
CA ALA A 479 16.76 -6.12 -36.93
C ALA A 479 17.60 -7.17 -36.18
N PRO A 480 17.71 -8.41 -36.69
CA PRO A 480 18.74 -9.34 -36.23
C PRO A 480 20.11 -8.67 -36.44
N LEU A 481 20.94 -8.63 -35.40
CA LEU A 481 22.34 -8.22 -35.58
C LEU A 481 23.04 -9.32 -36.37
N HIS A 482 23.29 -9.08 -37.66
CA HIS A 482 24.15 -9.95 -38.45
C HIS A 482 25.60 -9.76 -37.99
N VAL A 483 26.40 -10.83 -38.07
CA VAL A 483 27.82 -10.79 -37.75
C VAL A 483 28.54 -11.51 -38.86
N ASP A 484 29.36 -10.77 -39.60
CA ASP A 484 30.29 -11.34 -40.57
C ASP A 484 31.30 -12.23 -39.82
N PRO A 485 31.40 -13.54 -40.16
CA PRO A 485 32.38 -14.43 -39.56
C PRO A 485 33.83 -13.96 -39.72
N LEU A 486 34.18 -13.25 -40.81
CA LEU A 486 35.53 -12.74 -41.05
C LEU A 486 35.91 -11.61 -40.07
N GLN A 487 34.93 -10.94 -39.49
CA GLN A 487 35.13 -9.93 -38.44
C GLN A 487 35.33 -10.55 -37.04
N LEU A 488 35.25 -11.88 -36.90
CA LEU A 488 35.47 -12.58 -35.64
C LEU A 488 36.87 -13.19 -35.56
N ARG A 489 37.59 -12.85 -34.48
CA ARG A 489 38.84 -13.49 -34.08
C ARG A 489 38.61 -14.41 -32.87
N LEU A 490 39.15 -15.62 -32.93
CA LEU A 490 39.11 -16.59 -31.84
C LEU A 490 39.86 -16.06 -30.62
N ALA A 491 39.22 -16.06 -29.45
CA ALA A 491 39.92 -15.83 -28.19
C ALA A 491 40.76 -17.07 -27.83
N PRO A 492 42.07 -16.95 -27.53
CA PRO A 492 42.95 -18.09 -27.26
C PRO A 492 42.40 -19.02 -26.17
N GLY A 493 42.48 -20.34 -26.41
CA GLY A 493 42.03 -21.36 -25.46
C GLY A 493 40.51 -21.53 -25.35
N THR A 494 39.71 -20.92 -26.25
CA THR A 494 38.23 -21.06 -26.25
C THR A 494 37.76 -22.43 -26.75
N PHE A 495 38.49 -23.06 -27.67
CA PHE A 495 38.19 -24.41 -28.16
C PHE A 495 39.40 -25.32 -27.96
N SER A 496 39.14 -26.58 -27.64
CA SER A 496 40.14 -27.64 -27.55
C SER A 496 39.64 -28.91 -28.23
N ALA A 497 40.56 -29.81 -28.56
CA ALA A 497 40.25 -31.19 -28.87
C ALA A 497 39.74 -31.92 -27.61
N THR A 498 39.12 -33.09 -27.77
CA THR A 498 38.76 -33.96 -26.64
C THR A 498 40.01 -34.54 -25.97
N SER A 499 41.11 -34.65 -26.72
CA SER A 499 42.47 -34.94 -26.24
C SER A 499 43.12 -33.79 -25.43
N GLY A 500 42.48 -32.62 -25.33
CA GLY A 500 42.90 -31.51 -24.47
C GLY A 500 43.84 -30.48 -25.11
N SER A 501 44.25 -30.65 -26.37
CA SER A 501 45.05 -29.65 -27.09
C SER A 501 44.22 -28.43 -27.51
N PRO A 502 44.71 -27.18 -27.33
CA PRO A 502 44.00 -25.99 -27.76
C PRO A 502 43.99 -25.88 -29.29
N LEU A 503 42.88 -25.39 -29.86
CA LEU A 503 42.67 -25.28 -31.31
C LEU A 503 42.82 -23.84 -31.80
N GLY A 504 43.35 -23.69 -33.02
CA GLY A 504 43.48 -22.41 -33.71
C GLY A 504 42.25 -22.06 -34.57
N GLN A 505 42.18 -20.81 -35.01
CA GLN A 505 41.22 -20.37 -36.03
C GLN A 505 41.78 -20.67 -37.42
N LEU A 506 40.92 -21.20 -38.30
CA LEU A 506 41.15 -21.40 -39.72
C LEU A 506 40.32 -20.41 -40.53
N ASP A 507 40.85 -19.96 -41.67
CA ASP A 507 40.04 -19.31 -42.70
C ASP A 507 39.17 -20.35 -43.42
N PHE A 508 38.03 -19.91 -43.98
CA PHE A 508 37.05 -20.82 -44.60
C PHE A 508 37.62 -21.63 -45.79
N HIS A 509 38.64 -21.11 -46.47
CA HIS A 509 39.32 -21.80 -47.57
C HIS A 509 40.32 -22.87 -47.09
N GLU A 510 40.74 -22.83 -45.82
CA GLU A 510 41.62 -23.82 -45.20
C GLU A 510 40.85 -25.04 -44.65
N VAL A 511 39.51 -24.98 -44.66
CA VAL A 511 38.63 -26.10 -44.27
C VAL A 511 38.60 -27.16 -45.37
N GLN A 512 39.66 -27.97 -45.39
CA GLN A 512 39.87 -29.07 -46.32
C GLN A 512 40.15 -30.39 -45.57
N ALA A 513 40.33 -31.47 -46.33
CA ALA A 513 40.67 -32.76 -45.74
C ALA A 513 42.04 -32.69 -45.02
N GLN A 514 42.15 -33.36 -43.87
CA GLN A 514 43.34 -33.34 -42.98
C GLN A 514 43.65 -31.97 -42.33
N ALA A 515 42.71 -31.02 -42.32
CA ALA A 515 42.86 -29.78 -41.54
C ALA A 515 42.58 -30.00 -40.03
N THR A 516 43.09 -29.09 -39.19
CA THR A 516 42.92 -29.10 -37.73
C THR A 516 42.60 -27.69 -37.24
N GLY A 517 41.50 -27.49 -36.51
CA GLY A 517 41.11 -26.18 -35.98
C GLY A 517 39.62 -25.89 -36.06
N ILE A 518 39.25 -24.62 -35.87
CA ILE A 518 37.87 -24.14 -35.95
C ILE A 518 37.75 -22.99 -36.95
N CYS A 519 36.70 -22.96 -37.77
CA CYS A 519 36.41 -21.84 -38.67
C CYS A 519 35.08 -21.19 -38.33
N PHE A 520 35.05 -19.86 -38.22
CA PHE A 520 33.78 -19.13 -38.14
C PHE A 520 33.17 -19.00 -39.54
N CYS A 521 31.89 -19.33 -39.69
CA CYS A 521 31.19 -19.22 -40.96
C CYS A 521 29.73 -18.77 -40.80
N THR A 522 29.07 -18.44 -41.92
CA THR A 522 27.62 -18.21 -41.95
C THR A 522 26.87 -19.55 -41.97
N THR A 523 25.57 -19.53 -41.66
CA THR A 523 24.70 -20.71 -41.84
C THR A 523 24.61 -21.17 -43.29
N ALA A 524 24.66 -20.24 -44.25
CA ALA A 524 24.71 -20.54 -45.68
C ALA A 524 25.99 -21.26 -46.11
N GLN A 525 27.15 -20.81 -45.60
CA GLN A 525 28.44 -21.49 -45.83
C GLN A 525 28.52 -22.88 -45.17
N ALA A 526 27.85 -23.07 -44.02
CA ALA A 526 27.76 -24.35 -43.35
C ALA A 526 26.84 -25.37 -44.05
N ALA A 527 25.79 -24.90 -44.74
CA ALA A 527 24.72 -25.75 -45.27
C ALA A 527 25.20 -26.95 -46.13
N PRO A 528 26.22 -26.83 -47.02
CA PRO A 528 26.74 -27.98 -47.76
C PRO A 528 27.32 -29.07 -46.86
N PHE A 529 28.10 -28.69 -45.84
CA PHE A 529 28.73 -29.62 -44.90
C PHE A 529 27.69 -30.34 -44.04
N VAL A 530 26.67 -29.60 -43.58
CA VAL A 530 25.54 -30.14 -42.82
C VAL A 530 24.70 -31.11 -43.68
N THR A 531 24.46 -30.77 -44.94
CA THR A 531 23.69 -31.62 -45.87
C THR A 531 24.39 -32.95 -46.17
N HIS A 532 25.72 -32.94 -46.33
CA HIS A 532 26.48 -34.14 -46.65
C HIS A 532 26.87 -34.98 -45.42
N ALA A 533 26.96 -34.35 -44.24
CA ALA A 533 27.27 -34.99 -42.95
C ALA A 533 28.51 -35.91 -42.97
N ARG A 534 29.56 -35.53 -43.73
CA ARG A 534 30.81 -36.30 -43.84
C ARG A 534 31.90 -35.72 -42.96
N SER A 535 32.65 -36.60 -42.29
CA SER A 535 33.96 -36.26 -41.73
C SER A 535 34.96 -35.98 -42.86
N LEU A 536 35.83 -34.98 -42.65
CA LEU A 536 36.87 -34.53 -43.58
C LEU A 536 38.28 -34.77 -43.04
N SER A 537 38.43 -34.88 -41.72
CA SER A 537 39.73 -34.99 -41.05
C SER A 537 39.67 -36.05 -39.95
N VAL A 538 40.79 -36.73 -39.73
CA VAL A 538 40.94 -37.57 -38.52
C VAL A 538 41.21 -36.69 -37.30
N ASP A 539 41.90 -35.57 -37.54
CA ASP A 539 42.22 -34.54 -36.56
C ASP A 539 41.01 -33.65 -36.21
N PRO A 540 41.00 -32.99 -35.04
CA PRO A 540 39.88 -32.18 -34.58
C PRO A 540 39.64 -30.95 -35.47
N LEU A 541 38.51 -30.97 -36.19
CA LEU A 541 38.09 -29.96 -37.17
C LEU A 541 36.60 -29.63 -37.00
N ALA A 542 36.24 -28.34 -36.92
CA ALA A 542 34.84 -27.93 -36.85
C ALA A 542 34.53 -26.58 -37.50
N LEU A 543 33.28 -26.40 -37.91
CA LEU A 543 32.70 -25.11 -38.27
C LEU A 543 31.91 -24.55 -37.09
N VAL A 544 31.93 -23.24 -36.92
CA VAL A 544 31.18 -22.51 -35.88
C VAL A 544 30.37 -21.40 -36.56
N THR A 545 29.05 -21.53 -36.58
CA THR A 545 28.19 -20.55 -37.27
C THR A 545 27.98 -19.27 -36.44
N THR A 546 27.74 -18.13 -37.10
CA THR A 546 27.38 -16.85 -36.45
C THR A 546 25.90 -16.72 -36.07
N ALA A 547 25.08 -17.73 -36.40
CA ALA A 547 23.68 -17.88 -35.97
C ALA A 547 23.35 -19.37 -35.76
N GLU A 548 22.43 -19.70 -34.85
CA GLU A 548 22.01 -21.08 -34.60
C GLU A 548 21.29 -21.67 -35.84
N LEU A 549 21.68 -22.88 -36.25
CA LEU A 549 20.98 -23.65 -37.28
C LEU A 549 19.62 -24.13 -36.75
N ALA A 550 18.59 -24.01 -37.58
CA ALA A 550 17.26 -24.49 -37.24
C ALA A 550 17.19 -26.03 -37.27
N ALA A 551 16.33 -26.63 -36.46
CA ALA A 551 16.30 -28.09 -36.23
C ALA A 551 15.97 -28.92 -37.48
N ASP A 552 15.29 -28.32 -38.46
CA ASP A 552 15.01 -28.86 -39.79
C ASP A 552 16.24 -28.86 -40.72
N GLN A 553 17.22 -27.99 -40.48
CA GLN A 553 18.43 -27.85 -41.28
C GLN A 553 19.57 -28.80 -40.86
N VAL A 554 19.56 -29.30 -39.62
CA VAL A 554 20.66 -30.10 -39.03
C VAL A 554 20.85 -31.46 -39.71
N GLY A 555 19.77 -32.07 -40.23
CA GLY A 555 19.84 -33.34 -40.96
C GLY A 555 20.50 -34.47 -40.17
N ALA A 556 21.53 -35.10 -40.76
CA ALA A 556 22.31 -36.17 -40.14
C ALA A 556 23.67 -35.70 -39.58
N ALA A 557 23.97 -34.39 -39.63
CA ALA A 557 25.26 -33.87 -39.21
C ALA A 557 25.39 -33.80 -37.68
N ARG A 558 26.64 -33.90 -37.20
CA ARG A 558 27.00 -33.78 -35.79
C ARG A 558 27.04 -32.29 -35.39
N VAL A 559 25.88 -31.75 -35.01
CA VAL A 559 25.70 -30.33 -34.69
C VAL A 559 25.31 -30.11 -33.22
N GLN A 560 25.91 -29.10 -32.58
CA GLN A 560 25.61 -28.66 -31.23
C GLN A 560 25.39 -27.14 -31.19
N SER A 561 24.24 -26.66 -30.69
CA SER A 561 24.07 -25.22 -30.41
C SER A 561 24.96 -24.79 -29.24
N ILE A 562 25.74 -23.73 -29.45
CA ILE A 562 26.71 -23.19 -28.51
C ILE A 562 26.63 -21.67 -28.42
N ARG A 563 27.18 -21.10 -27.33
CA ARG A 563 27.51 -19.68 -27.26
C ARG A 563 28.99 -19.55 -26.99
N TYR A 564 29.71 -18.88 -27.89
CA TYR A 564 31.17 -18.80 -27.85
C TYR A 564 31.63 -17.34 -27.73
N PRO A 565 32.70 -17.09 -26.97
CA PRO A 565 33.37 -15.80 -26.98
C PRO A 565 34.23 -15.66 -28.25
N ALA A 566 34.22 -14.47 -28.82
CA ALA A 566 35.13 -14.06 -29.89
C ALA A 566 35.54 -12.59 -29.67
N VAL A 567 36.59 -12.13 -30.34
CA VAL A 567 36.99 -10.73 -30.40
C VAL A 567 36.49 -10.16 -31.72
N PHE A 568 35.62 -9.15 -31.66
CA PHE A 568 35.14 -8.46 -32.85
C PHE A 568 36.23 -7.52 -33.37
N ALA A 569 36.81 -7.86 -34.52
CA ALA A 569 38.01 -7.19 -35.04
C ALA A 569 37.83 -5.66 -35.25
N PRO A 570 36.70 -5.14 -35.79
CA PRO A 570 36.54 -3.69 -36.00
C PRO A 570 36.52 -2.82 -34.72
N THR A 571 36.27 -3.39 -33.54
CA THR A 571 36.28 -2.63 -32.26
C THR A 571 37.32 -3.12 -31.25
N GLU A 572 37.89 -4.30 -31.48
CA GLU A 572 38.74 -5.07 -30.58
C GLU A 572 38.07 -5.44 -29.24
N GLU A 573 36.73 -5.45 -29.20
CA GLU A 573 35.96 -5.81 -28.01
C GLU A 573 35.55 -7.28 -28.04
N ALA A 574 35.52 -7.91 -26.86
CA ALA A 574 34.95 -9.24 -26.71
C ALA A 574 33.43 -9.24 -26.95
N VAL A 575 32.96 -10.20 -27.74
CA VAL A 575 31.55 -10.47 -28.04
C VAL A 575 31.23 -11.93 -27.71
N LEU A 576 29.97 -12.19 -27.35
CA LEU A 576 29.44 -13.54 -27.18
C LEU A 576 28.36 -13.76 -28.24
N VAL A 577 28.60 -14.70 -29.15
CA VAL A 577 27.73 -15.01 -30.29
C VAL A 577 27.01 -16.34 -30.02
N ALA A 578 25.74 -16.43 -30.40
CA ALA A 578 24.97 -17.67 -30.38
C ALA A 578 24.99 -18.33 -31.75
N GLY A 579 25.36 -19.61 -31.81
CA GLY A 579 25.64 -20.31 -33.05
C GLY A 579 25.60 -21.82 -32.91
N SER A 580 26.03 -22.52 -33.96
CA SER A 580 26.09 -23.98 -34.01
C SER A 580 27.51 -24.43 -34.34
N LEU A 581 28.03 -25.34 -33.51
CA LEU A 581 29.26 -26.08 -33.73
C LEU A 581 28.93 -27.32 -34.57
N ILE A 582 29.61 -27.51 -35.69
CA ILE A 582 29.42 -28.62 -36.62
C ILE A 582 30.75 -29.40 -36.67
N GLN A 583 30.74 -30.64 -36.21
CA GLN A 583 31.93 -31.49 -36.19
C GLN A 583 32.23 -32.01 -37.60
N LEU A 584 33.44 -31.75 -38.10
CA LEU A 584 33.97 -32.25 -39.37
C LEU A 584 35.20 -33.16 -39.19
N GLY A 585 35.67 -33.33 -37.95
CA GLY A 585 36.73 -34.25 -37.56
C GLY A 585 36.21 -35.50 -36.86
N ASP A 586 37.05 -36.54 -36.82
CA ASP A 586 36.81 -37.75 -36.04
C ASP A 586 37.12 -37.55 -34.53
N ASP A 587 38.10 -36.71 -34.16
CA ASP A 587 38.24 -36.17 -32.79
C ASP A 587 37.30 -34.95 -32.59
N ASP A 588 36.56 -34.94 -31.49
CA ASP A 588 35.54 -33.93 -31.20
C ASP A 588 36.17 -32.62 -30.74
N VAL A 589 35.83 -31.53 -31.43
CA VAL A 589 36.08 -30.16 -30.97
C VAL A 589 35.14 -29.84 -29.81
N GLN A 590 35.65 -29.30 -28.71
CA GLN A 590 34.86 -28.89 -27.55
C GLN A 590 35.11 -27.42 -27.23
N LEU A 591 34.03 -26.71 -26.84
CA LEU A 591 34.14 -25.38 -26.25
C LEU A 591 34.67 -25.52 -24.82
N VAL A 592 35.84 -24.96 -24.55
CA VAL A 592 36.48 -25.00 -23.23
C VAL A 592 35.64 -24.20 -22.25
N SER A 593 34.93 -24.92 -21.38
CA SER A 593 34.08 -24.34 -20.34
C SER A 593 34.47 -24.92 -18.99
N ALA A 594 34.70 -24.05 -18.01
CA ALA A 594 34.84 -24.50 -16.63
C ALA A 594 33.53 -25.19 -16.20
N SER A 595 33.63 -26.42 -15.69
CA SER A 595 32.45 -27.17 -15.24
C SER A 595 31.92 -26.55 -13.94
N ILE A 596 31.06 -25.54 -14.09
CA ILE A 596 30.49 -24.76 -13.00
C ILE A 596 29.06 -25.23 -12.73
N ALA A 597 28.78 -25.56 -11.48
CA ALA A 597 27.44 -25.80 -10.99
C ALA A 597 26.88 -24.58 -10.26
N GLU A 598 25.60 -24.31 -10.48
CA GLU A 598 24.84 -23.33 -9.71
C GLU A 598 24.19 -24.01 -8.49
N SER A 599 24.26 -23.37 -7.32
CA SER A 599 23.70 -23.89 -6.07
C SER A 599 23.07 -22.80 -5.22
N TRP A 600 22.06 -23.18 -4.44
CA TRP A 600 21.41 -22.37 -3.43
C TRP A 600 21.79 -22.93 -2.05
N ILE A 601 22.20 -22.02 -1.15
CA ILE A 601 22.53 -22.28 0.24
C ILE A 601 21.44 -21.67 1.13
N ALA A 602 20.98 -22.41 2.13
CA ALA A 602 20.07 -21.92 3.16
C ALA A 602 20.63 -22.22 4.56
N LEU A 603 20.84 -21.18 5.38
CA LEU A 603 21.18 -21.30 6.80
C LEU A 603 19.97 -20.91 7.64
N THR A 604 19.54 -21.81 8.52
CA THR A 604 18.34 -21.67 9.38
C THR A 604 18.72 -21.35 10.82
N ARG A 605 18.17 -20.27 11.38
CA ARG A 605 18.55 -19.70 12.68
C ARG A 605 18.24 -20.61 13.87
N ASP A 606 17.17 -21.39 13.78
CA ASP A 606 16.68 -22.27 14.85
C ASP A 606 17.50 -23.57 15.02
N GLU A 607 18.29 -23.95 14.02
CA GLU A 607 19.19 -25.10 14.04
C GLU A 607 20.68 -24.73 14.01
N SER A 608 21.00 -23.51 13.57
CA SER A 608 22.37 -23.02 13.44
C SER A 608 23.06 -22.82 14.80
N ALA A 609 24.19 -23.50 15.01
CA ALA A 609 25.09 -23.23 16.13
C ALA A 609 25.89 -21.91 15.99
N LEU A 610 25.84 -21.25 14.82
CA LEU A 610 26.54 -19.98 14.58
C LEU A 610 25.78 -18.81 15.23
N ALA A 611 26.51 -17.93 15.92
CA ALA A 611 25.96 -16.70 16.51
C ALA A 611 25.31 -15.81 15.44
N TRP A 612 24.00 -15.62 15.53
CA TRP A 612 23.20 -15.00 14.46
C TRP A 612 23.56 -13.54 14.22
N GLU A 613 24.09 -12.85 15.23
CA GLU A 613 24.53 -11.46 15.17
C GLU A 613 25.71 -11.30 14.19
N LYS A 614 26.69 -12.22 14.26
CA LYS A 614 27.83 -12.26 13.32
C LYS A 614 27.38 -12.67 11.92
N VAL A 615 26.44 -13.61 11.83
CA VAL A 615 25.82 -14.02 10.56
C VAL A 615 25.06 -12.85 9.93
N ALA A 616 24.33 -12.05 10.70
CA ALA A 616 23.57 -10.90 10.22
C ALA A 616 24.47 -9.78 9.64
N GLU A 617 25.65 -9.58 10.22
CA GLU A 617 26.66 -8.64 9.74
C GLU A 617 27.38 -9.15 8.48
N ALA A 618 27.91 -10.37 8.52
CA ALA A 618 28.76 -10.92 7.47
C ALA A 618 28.52 -12.42 7.23
N PRO A 619 27.39 -12.81 6.61
CA PRO A 619 26.91 -14.21 6.62
C PRO A 619 27.85 -15.16 5.88
N VAL A 620 28.24 -14.81 4.65
CA VAL A 620 29.16 -15.63 3.84
C VAL A 620 30.54 -15.73 4.50
N ARG A 621 31.08 -14.62 5.01
CA ARG A 621 32.38 -14.61 5.70
C ARG A 621 32.35 -15.50 6.95
N THR A 622 31.27 -15.41 7.73
CA THR A 622 31.06 -16.25 8.91
C THR A 622 30.98 -17.73 8.53
N LEU A 623 30.21 -18.08 7.49
CA LEU A 623 30.14 -19.46 6.97
C LEU A 623 31.53 -19.99 6.56
N LEU A 624 32.27 -19.24 5.72
CA LEU A 624 33.60 -19.63 5.26
C LEU A 624 34.60 -19.77 6.41
N GLN A 625 34.57 -18.87 7.41
CA GLN A 625 35.49 -18.89 8.54
C GLN A 625 35.18 -19.98 9.58
N GLN A 626 33.92 -20.39 9.73
CA GLN A 626 33.50 -21.33 10.76
C GLN A 626 33.31 -22.77 10.24
N ILE A 627 33.28 -22.97 8.91
CA ILE A 627 33.06 -24.28 8.28
C ILE A 627 34.21 -24.58 7.31
N PRO A 628 35.26 -25.31 7.73
CA PRO A 628 36.43 -25.61 6.90
C PRO A 628 36.10 -26.31 5.58
N ALA A 629 35.06 -27.13 5.55
CA ALA A 629 34.54 -27.79 4.35
C ALA A 629 34.04 -26.82 3.26
N LEU A 630 33.86 -25.53 3.54
CA LEU A 630 33.56 -24.51 2.52
C LEU A 630 34.81 -23.88 1.91
N GLN A 631 36.00 -24.36 2.27
CA GLN A 631 37.29 -23.94 1.72
C GLN A 631 37.95 -25.10 0.98
N VAL A 632 38.85 -24.78 0.04
CA VAL A 632 39.73 -25.76 -0.60
C VAL A 632 40.93 -26.02 0.31
N CYS A 633 41.35 -27.27 0.45
CA CYS A 633 42.59 -27.63 1.11
C CYS A 633 43.78 -27.10 0.30
N LYS A 634 44.71 -26.42 0.97
CA LYS A 634 45.94 -25.87 0.36
C LYS A 634 47.20 -26.67 0.71
N ASP A 635 47.05 -27.74 1.47
CA ASP A 635 48.16 -28.62 1.87
C ASP A 635 48.25 -29.78 0.86
N PRO A 636 49.29 -29.83 0.00
CA PRO A 636 49.47 -30.89 -0.98
C PRO A 636 49.84 -32.24 -0.34
N THR A 637 50.20 -32.26 0.95
CA THR A 637 50.51 -33.47 1.73
C THR A 637 49.37 -33.92 2.63
N CYS A 638 48.20 -33.27 2.54
CA CYS A 638 47.05 -33.58 3.37
C CYS A 638 46.52 -35.01 3.15
N SER A 639 46.36 -35.77 4.24
CA SER A 639 45.78 -37.12 4.25
C SER A 639 44.25 -37.15 4.06
N GLN A 640 43.66 -36.11 3.45
CA GLN A 640 42.22 -35.89 3.27
C GLN A 640 41.37 -35.85 4.56
N THR A 641 42.00 -35.84 5.74
CA THR A 641 41.31 -35.84 7.05
C THR A 641 41.01 -34.45 7.61
N CYS A 642 41.49 -33.37 6.99
CA CYS A 642 41.34 -31.99 7.49
C CYS A 642 39.92 -31.42 7.35
N GLY A 643 39.00 -32.13 6.69
CA GLY A 643 37.61 -31.71 6.48
C GLY A 643 37.39 -30.63 5.42
N ALA A 644 38.44 -30.07 4.81
CA ALA A 644 38.31 -29.16 3.67
C ALA A 644 38.00 -29.89 2.35
N PHE A 645 37.55 -29.17 1.32
CA PHE A 645 37.38 -29.73 -0.02
C PHE A 645 38.74 -30.03 -0.67
N HIS A 646 38.86 -31.19 -1.32
CA HIS A 646 40.03 -31.55 -2.14
C HIS A 646 39.55 -31.75 -3.57
N ALA A 647 40.20 -31.06 -4.51
CA ALA A 647 39.94 -31.24 -5.94
C ALA A 647 40.49 -32.60 -6.44
N ALA A 648 40.05 -33.03 -7.62
CA ALA A 648 40.66 -34.18 -8.28
C ALA A 648 42.11 -33.88 -8.70
N VAL A 649 42.93 -34.92 -8.94
CA VAL A 649 44.37 -34.79 -9.23
C VAL A 649 44.64 -33.87 -10.44
N ASP A 650 43.76 -33.92 -11.44
CA ASP A 650 43.86 -33.13 -12.68
C ASP A 650 42.98 -31.87 -12.67
N GLU A 651 42.38 -31.50 -11.53
CA GLU A 651 41.44 -30.38 -11.40
C GLU A 651 42.03 -29.24 -10.54
N VAL A 652 42.32 -28.10 -11.16
CA VAL A 652 42.81 -26.92 -10.43
C VAL A 652 41.64 -26.09 -9.89
N VAL A 653 41.39 -26.17 -8.59
CA VAL A 653 40.38 -25.35 -7.89
C VAL A 653 41.04 -24.45 -6.85
N GLU A 654 41.07 -23.14 -7.11
CA GLU A 654 41.60 -22.18 -6.13
C GLU A 654 40.60 -21.88 -5.00
N HIS A 655 39.30 -21.79 -5.36
CA HIS A 655 38.21 -21.35 -4.48
C HIS A 655 36.96 -22.21 -4.69
N LEU A 656 36.31 -22.61 -3.59
CA LEU A 656 35.09 -23.42 -3.65
C LEU A 656 33.87 -22.60 -4.09
N PHE A 657 33.76 -21.36 -3.62
CA PHE A 657 32.76 -20.39 -4.07
C PHE A 657 33.41 -19.47 -5.11
N LEU A 658 33.07 -19.69 -6.37
CA LEU A 658 33.57 -18.93 -7.51
C LEU A 658 32.88 -17.55 -7.62
N ASP A 659 31.58 -17.51 -7.32
CA ASP A 659 30.74 -16.32 -7.37
C ASP A 659 29.54 -16.45 -6.41
N ILE A 660 28.98 -15.33 -5.95
CA ILE A 660 27.80 -15.25 -5.09
C ILE A 660 26.89 -14.11 -5.56
N TRP A 661 26.04 -14.40 -6.55
CA TRP A 661 25.29 -13.39 -7.30
C TRP A 661 24.00 -12.90 -6.62
N ALA A 662 23.46 -13.63 -5.64
CA ALA A 662 22.26 -13.22 -4.91
C ALA A 662 22.28 -13.64 -3.43
N ARG A 663 21.70 -12.80 -2.58
CA ARG A 663 21.57 -13.00 -1.12
C ARG A 663 20.19 -12.54 -0.67
N GLN A 664 19.57 -13.26 0.26
CA GLN A 664 18.22 -12.97 0.74
C GLN A 664 18.06 -13.33 2.22
N TRP A 665 17.31 -12.50 2.93
CA TRP A 665 16.94 -12.69 4.34
C TRP A 665 15.45 -12.96 4.43
N CYS A 666 15.04 -14.03 5.09
CA CYS A 666 13.67 -14.54 5.08
C CYS A 666 13.18 -14.97 6.48
N ARG A 667 11.86 -14.94 6.67
CA ARG A 667 11.19 -15.80 7.66
C ARG A 667 11.04 -17.22 7.11
N SER A 668 10.76 -18.20 7.96
CA SER A 668 10.53 -19.61 7.57
C SER A 668 9.37 -19.79 6.58
N ALA A 669 8.45 -18.83 6.50
CA ALA A 669 7.36 -18.77 5.53
C ALA A 669 7.76 -18.19 4.15
N GLY A 670 9.02 -17.79 3.95
CA GLY A 670 9.55 -17.24 2.69
C GLY A 670 9.40 -15.73 2.50
N ALA A 671 8.75 -15.02 3.43
CA ALA A 671 8.63 -13.56 3.39
C ALA A 671 10.00 -12.88 3.62
N LYS A 672 10.37 -11.92 2.76
CA LYS A 672 11.62 -11.15 2.86
C LYS A 672 11.57 -10.19 4.06
N VAL A 673 12.65 -10.13 4.84
CA VAL A 673 12.78 -9.30 6.05
C VAL A 673 14.21 -8.76 6.21
N LYS A 674 14.47 -7.93 7.23
CA LYS A 674 15.83 -7.49 7.59
C LYS A 674 16.60 -8.65 8.24
N ALA A 675 17.94 -8.59 8.23
CA ALA A 675 18.81 -9.65 8.76
C ALA A 675 18.57 -9.98 10.26
N GLN A 676 18.28 -8.97 11.07
CA GLN A 676 17.99 -9.14 12.50
C GLN A 676 16.67 -9.91 12.76
N ASP A 677 15.65 -9.63 11.94
CA ASP A 677 14.31 -10.24 12.00
C ASP A 677 14.21 -11.57 11.23
N ALA A 678 15.31 -12.01 10.62
CA ALA A 678 15.33 -13.19 9.77
C ALA A 678 15.45 -14.48 10.59
N GLU A 679 14.81 -15.52 10.06
CA GLU A 679 14.88 -16.91 10.53
C GLU A 679 15.72 -17.77 9.58
N VAL A 680 15.87 -17.34 8.32
CA VAL A 680 16.64 -18.02 7.28
C VAL A 680 17.47 -17.01 6.49
N PHE A 681 18.78 -17.28 6.37
CA PHE A 681 19.67 -16.65 5.40
C PHE A 681 19.75 -17.52 4.15
N GLN A 682 19.72 -16.90 2.98
CA GLN A 682 19.80 -17.59 1.69
C GLN A 682 20.85 -16.93 0.80
N ALA A 683 21.67 -17.73 0.11
CA ALA A 683 22.63 -17.26 -0.89
C ALA A 683 22.59 -18.15 -2.13
N TYR A 684 22.80 -17.57 -3.29
CA TYR A 684 23.02 -18.29 -4.53
C TYR A 684 24.50 -18.20 -4.91
N VAL A 685 25.13 -19.34 -5.18
CA VAL A 685 26.57 -19.50 -5.31
C VAL A 685 26.94 -20.33 -6.55
N ARG A 686 28.04 -19.96 -7.21
CA ARG A 686 28.67 -20.77 -8.27
C ARG A 686 29.82 -21.55 -7.66
N VAL A 687 29.90 -22.83 -7.97
CA VAL A 687 30.88 -23.76 -7.41
C VAL A 687 31.40 -24.68 -8.52
N PRO A 688 32.60 -25.26 -8.40
CA PRO A 688 33.03 -26.34 -9.29
C PRO A 688 32.03 -27.51 -9.25
N ALA A 689 31.69 -28.10 -10.39
CA ALA A 689 30.69 -29.16 -10.46
C ALA A 689 31.12 -30.43 -9.68
N SER A 690 32.41 -30.70 -9.63
CA SER A 690 33.06 -31.70 -8.76
C SER A 690 32.66 -31.55 -7.28
N SER A 691 32.60 -30.32 -6.79
CA SER A 691 32.34 -30.00 -5.39
C SER A 691 30.88 -30.20 -4.93
N VAL A 692 29.93 -30.38 -5.85
CA VAL A 692 28.50 -30.49 -5.50
C VAL A 692 28.24 -31.67 -4.57
N MET A 693 28.97 -32.79 -4.73
CA MET A 693 28.78 -33.97 -3.86
C MET A 693 29.34 -33.73 -2.45
N HIS A 694 30.46 -33.04 -2.35
CA HIS A 694 31.05 -32.61 -1.09
C HIS A 694 30.11 -31.65 -0.34
N LEU A 695 29.57 -30.65 -1.04
CA LEU A 695 28.62 -29.68 -0.48
C LEU A 695 27.29 -30.31 -0.08
N LEU A 696 26.78 -31.30 -0.80
CA LEU A 696 25.56 -32.02 -0.39
C LEU A 696 25.78 -32.90 0.86
N ARG A 697 26.94 -33.52 1.00
CA ARG A 697 27.26 -34.42 2.13
C ARG A 697 27.69 -33.69 3.40
N LEU A 698 27.73 -32.36 3.39
CA LEU A 698 28.09 -31.53 4.54
C LEU A 698 27.12 -31.74 5.72
N SER A 699 27.63 -32.30 6.81
CA SER A 699 26.86 -32.56 8.04
C SER A 699 26.75 -31.34 8.97
N GLN A 700 26.66 -30.13 8.42
CA GLN A 700 26.56 -28.90 9.21
C GLN A 700 25.10 -28.64 9.61
N THR A 701 24.80 -28.75 10.90
CA THR A 701 23.42 -28.56 11.40
C THR A 701 22.93 -27.14 11.10
N GLY A 702 21.71 -27.05 10.57
CA GLY A 702 21.06 -25.81 10.14
C GLY A 702 21.46 -25.27 8.76
N LEU A 703 22.45 -25.87 8.09
CA LEU A 703 22.91 -25.47 6.76
C LEU A 703 22.51 -26.48 5.69
N TYR A 704 21.82 -26.02 4.66
CA TYR A 704 21.25 -26.85 3.60
C TYR A 704 21.70 -26.38 2.21
N PHE A 705 21.97 -27.33 1.33
CA PHE A 705 22.38 -27.09 -0.05
C PHE A 705 21.35 -27.62 -1.04
N GLU A 706 21.20 -26.90 -2.14
CA GLU A 706 20.34 -27.26 -3.27
C GLU A 706 21.03 -26.94 -4.60
N PRO A 707 21.38 -27.95 -5.41
CA PRO A 707 21.79 -27.74 -6.78
C PRO A 707 20.66 -27.06 -7.59
N ARG A 708 21.00 -26.08 -8.41
CA ARG A 708 20.06 -25.27 -9.21
C ARG A 708 20.27 -25.54 -10.70
N ALA A 709 19.19 -25.44 -11.48
CA ALA A 709 19.29 -25.55 -12.93
C ALA A 709 20.03 -24.32 -13.50
N PRO A 710 20.99 -24.49 -14.42
CA PRO A 710 21.80 -23.38 -14.95
C PRO A 710 21.01 -22.39 -15.83
N ASP A 711 19.78 -22.73 -16.22
CA ASP A 711 18.85 -21.83 -16.91
C ASP A 711 17.98 -20.99 -15.95
N GLY A 712 18.25 -21.06 -14.64
CA GLY A 712 17.57 -20.33 -13.59
C GLY A 712 16.16 -20.82 -13.24
N THR A 713 15.64 -21.85 -13.91
CA THR A 713 14.21 -22.23 -13.79
C THR A 713 13.81 -22.88 -12.47
N GLY A 714 14.76 -23.40 -11.67
CA GLY A 714 14.40 -24.13 -10.46
C GLY A 714 15.55 -24.92 -9.83
N PRO A 715 15.21 -25.88 -8.95
CA PRO A 715 16.12 -26.94 -8.53
C PRO A 715 16.65 -27.70 -9.76
N HIS A 716 17.88 -28.20 -9.70
CA HIS A 716 18.52 -28.92 -10.79
C HIS A 716 17.80 -30.26 -11.07
N PRO A 717 17.49 -30.61 -12.34
CA PRO A 717 16.63 -31.75 -12.67
C PRO A 717 17.17 -33.11 -12.23
N ALA A 718 18.49 -33.30 -12.17
CA ALA A 718 19.12 -34.53 -11.67
C ALA A 718 18.94 -34.80 -10.15
N TRP A 719 18.24 -33.91 -9.43
CA TRP A 719 18.04 -33.99 -7.98
C TRP A 719 16.57 -33.91 -7.61
N SER A 720 16.15 -34.78 -6.69
CA SER A 720 14.79 -34.83 -6.14
C SER A 720 14.82 -34.77 -4.61
N VAL A 721 13.67 -34.52 -3.98
CA VAL A 721 13.51 -34.49 -2.52
C VAL A 721 12.28 -35.28 -2.09
N VAL A 722 12.51 -36.39 -1.39
CA VAL A 722 11.47 -37.20 -0.75
C VAL A 722 11.17 -36.61 0.62
N TRP A 723 10.08 -35.85 0.71
CA TRP A 723 9.65 -35.21 1.97
C TRP A 723 9.17 -36.25 2.99
N LEU A 724 9.65 -36.15 4.23
CA LEU A 724 9.28 -37.03 5.35
C LEU A 724 8.08 -36.42 6.11
N PRO A 725 6.94 -37.10 6.22
CA PRO A 725 5.75 -36.55 6.87
C PRO A 725 5.94 -36.49 8.39
N GLY A 726 5.93 -35.28 8.95
CA GLY A 726 5.97 -35.07 10.41
C GLY A 726 7.29 -35.41 11.12
N ALA A 727 8.35 -35.75 10.37
CA ALA A 727 9.65 -36.09 10.95
C ALA A 727 10.30 -34.90 11.68
N SER A 728 10.93 -35.17 12.82
CA SER A 728 11.85 -34.25 13.48
C SER A 728 13.24 -34.27 12.81
N LEU A 729 14.12 -33.31 13.14
CA LEU A 729 15.51 -33.32 12.67
C LEU A 729 16.23 -34.64 12.99
N ALA A 730 16.11 -35.15 14.21
CA ALA A 730 16.73 -36.41 14.61
C ALA A 730 16.18 -37.63 13.83
N ALA A 731 14.86 -37.67 13.58
CA ALA A 731 14.25 -38.70 12.75
C ALA A 731 14.70 -38.61 11.28
N ALA A 732 14.84 -37.40 10.74
CA ALA A 732 15.35 -37.17 9.39
C ALA A 732 16.84 -37.55 9.27
N GLN A 733 17.68 -37.22 10.26
CA GLN A 733 19.09 -37.64 10.34
C GLN A 733 19.24 -39.16 10.49
N HIS A 734 18.33 -39.83 11.19
CA HIS A 734 18.27 -41.30 11.20
C HIS A 734 17.89 -41.83 9.81
N ALA A 735 16.80 -41.33 9.22
CA ALA A 735 16.35 -41.73 7.90
C ALA A 735 17.42 -41.55 6.80
N LEU A 736 18.19 -40.46 6.83
CA LEU A 736 19.34 -40.26 5.94
C LEU A 736 20.40 -41.35 6.12
N ARG A 737 20.75 -41.71 7.36
CA ARG A 737 21.77 -42.73 7.66
C ARG A 737 21.32 -44.16 7.34
N THR A 738 20.02 -44.45 7.41
CA THR A 738 19.48 -45.80 7.11
C THR A 738 19.02 -45.97 5.66
N THR A 739 19.21 -44.97 4.79
CA THR A 739 18.76 -45.00 3.40
C THR A 739 19.94 -44.82 2.48
N GLU A 740 20.47 -45.92 1.94
CA GLU A 740 21.66 -45.96 1.08
C GLU A 740 21.66 -44.93 -0.05
N LYS A 741 20.49 -44.70 -0.67
CA LYS A 741 20.28 -43.79 -1.80
C LYS A 741 19.96 -42.33 -1.41
N ALA A 742 19.92 -42.02 -0.12
CA ALA A 742 19.76 -40.65 0.36
C ALA A 742 21.13 -39.97 0.47
N VAL A 743 21.27 -38.79 -0.15
CA VAL A 743 22.56 -38.08 -0.26
C VAL A 743 22.69 -36.97 0.78
N ALA A 744 21.59 -36.26 1.07
CA ALA A 744 21.58 -35.11 1.98
C ALA A 744 20.21 -34.91 2.64
N LEU A 745 20.15 -34.08 3.68
CA LEU A 745 18.90 -33.51 4.15
C LEU A 745 18.51 -32.28 3.31
N ALA A 746 17.20 -32.11 3.12
CA ALA A 746 16.60 -30.90 2.61
C ALA A 746 15.53 -30.40 3.60
N ARG A 747 15.35 -29.07 3.69
CA ARG A 747 14.42 -28.44 4.62
C ARG A 747 13.56 -27.39 3.93
N LEU A 748 12.26 -27.38 4.22
CA LEU A 748 11.31 -26.36 3.77
C LEU A 748 10.42 -25.94 4.94
N GLY A 749 10.70 -24.77 5.51
CA GLY A 749 10.06 -24.31 6.75
C GLY A 749 10.35 -25.27 7.91
N LYS A 750 9.33 -26.00 8.39
CA LYS A 750 9.45 -27.03 9.43
C LYS A 750 9.42 -28.48 8.89
N LYS A 751 9.44 -28.68 7.57
CA LYS A 751 9.42 -30.00 6.94
C LYS A 751 10.84 -30.41 6.53
N TYR A 752 11.19 -31.66 6.79
CA TYR A 752 12.44 -32.28 6.33
C TYR A 752 12.16 -33.26 5.19
N GLY A 753 13.15 -33.46 4.33
CA GLY A 753 13.14 -34.45 3.27
C GLY A 753 14.53 -35.00 3.02
N LEU A 754 14.58 -36.16 2.37
CA LEU A 754 15.82 -36.77 1.89
C LEU A 754 16.06 -36.30 0.46
N ARG A 755 17.19 -35.66 0.19
CA ARG A 755 17.62 -35.31 -1.16
C ARG A 755 18.30 -36.52 -1.78
N THR A 756 17.86 -36.90 -2.98
CA THR A 756 18.30 -38.09 -3.71
C THR A 756 18.64 -37.72 -5.15
N ARG A 757 19.34 -38.60 -5.87
CA ARG A 757 19.40 -38.50 -7.33
C ARG A 757 18.01 -38.71 -7.92
N GLU A 758 17.74 -38.11 -9.06
CA GLU A 758 16.46 -38.21 -9.76
C GLU A 758 16.06 -39.66 -10.06
N ALA A 759 17.01 -40.51 -10.46
CA ALA A 759 16.81 -41.93 -10.76
C ALA A 759 16.51 -42.79 -9.51
N ASP A 760 16.90 -42.33 -8.33
CA ASP A 760 16.75 -43.04 -7.06
C ASP A 760 15.48 -42.64 -6.27
N GLU A 761 14.77 -41.62 -6.76
CA GLU A 761 13.60 -41.01 -6.09
C GLU A 761 12.52 -42.04 -5.74
N GLN A 762 12.22 -42.97 -6.66
CA GLN A 762 11.17 -43.97 -6.48
C GLN A 762 11.47 -44.89 -5.30
N GLN A 763 12.66 -45.49 -5.28
CA GLN A 763 13.06 -46.45 -4.25
C GLN A 763 13.11 -45.79 -2.86
N VAL A 764 13.59 -44.55 -2.77
CA VAL A 764 13.60 -43.80 -1.51
C VAL A 764 12.18 -43.37 -1.10
N PHE A 765 11.31 -43.03 -2.05
CA PHE A 765 9.90 -42.75 -1.75
C PHE A 765 9.19 -43.98 -1.20
N GLU A 766 9.31 -45.13 -1.86
CA GLU A 766 8.67 -46.39 -1.46
C GLU A 766 9.15 -46.87 -0.09
N ALA A 767 10.45 -46.75 0.21
CA ALA A 767 11.01 -47.09 1.52
C ALA A 767 10.43 -46.25 2.67
N HIS A 768 10.18 -44.95 2.46
CA HIS A 768 9.68 -44.03 3.50
C HIS A 768 8.16 -43.83 3.47
N ARG A 769 7.47 -44.31 2.43
CA ARG A 769 6.02 -44.14 2.22
C ARG A 769 5.39 -45.40 1.59
N PRO A 770 5.54 -46.61 2.18
CA PRO A 770 5.09 -47.86 1.58
C PRO A 770 3.57 -47.95 1.33
N GLN A 771 2.78 -47.13 2.02
CA GLN A 771 1.32 -47.05 1.84
C GLN A 771 0.88 -46.12 0.68
N HIS A 772 1.82 -45.43 0.02
CA HIS A 772 1.53 -44.49 -1.06
C HIS A 772 2.14 -44.96 -2.38
N GLN A 773 1.35 -44.90 -3.46
CA GLN A 773 1.89 -45.10 -4.80
C GLN A 773 2.79 -43.92 -5.21
N PHE A 774 4.01 -44.23 -5.66
CA PHE A 774 4.89 -43.26 -6.30
C PHE A 774 4.31 -42.81 -7.65
N LEU A 775 4.33 -41.50 -7.91
CA LEU A 775 3.81 -40.89 -9.14
C LEU A 775 4.69 -39.72 -9.57
N LYS A 776 5.57 -39.97 -10.53
CA LYS A 776 6.48 -38.97 -11.08
C LYS A 776 5.80 -38.18 -12.20
N VAL A 777 5.29 -37.00 -11.85
CA VAL A 777 4.72 -36.04 -12.81
C VAL A 777 5.42 -34.70 -12.63
N ARG A 778 6.09 -34.24 -13.70
CA ARG A 778 6.61 -32.87 -13.84
C ARG A 778 5.42 -31.95 -14.10
N VAL A 779 5.03 -31.17 -13.11
CA VAL A 779 3.84 -30.31 -13.22
C VAL A 779 4.16 -29.07 -14.06
N ALA A 780 3.63 -29.02 -15.28
CA ALA A 780 3.71 -27.87 -16.18
C ALA A 780 2.52 -26.92 -15.98
N ALA A 781 1.36 -27.42 -15.55
CA ALA A 781 0.19 -26.60 -15.24
C ALA A 781 -0.68 -27.19 -14.12
N HIS A 782 -1.44 -26.33 -13.46
CA HIS A 782 -2.49 -26.69 -12.51
C HIS A 782 -3.86 -26.63 -13.17
N PHE A 783 -4.67 -27.65 -12.93
CA PHE A 783 -6.03 -27.81 -13.43
C PHE A 783 -6.99 -28.09 -12.26
N ARG A 784 -8.24 -27.65 -12.41
CA ARG A 784 -9.38 -27.92 -11.51
C ARG A 784 -10.25 -29.00 -12.15
N LEU A 785 -10.61 -30.03 -11.40
CA LEU A 785 -11.56 -31.06 -11.80
C LEU A 785 -12.84 -30.87 -11.00
N HIS A 786 -13.97 -30.67 -11.67
CA HIS A 786 -15.29 -30.44 -11.06
C HIS A 786 -16.44 -30.75 -12.04
N PRO A 787 -17.55 -31.37 -11.61
CA PRO A 787 -17.80 -31.98 -10.30
C PRO A 787 -17.15 -33.37 -10.18
N LEU A 788 -16.75 -33.74 -8.96
CA LEU A 788 -16.33 -35.09 -8.57
C LEU A 788 -17.23 -35.58 -7.42
N PRO A 789 -17.47 -36.91 -7.28
CA PRO A 789 -18.22 -37.46 -6.15
C PRO A 789 -17.70 -36.99 -4.79
N HIS A 790 -18.60 -36.64 -3.88
CA HIS A 790 -18.22 -36.29 -2.51
C HIS A 790 -17.51 -37.47 -1.82
N GLY A 791 -16.46 -37.17 -1.05
CA GLY A 791 -15.63 -38.19 -0.40
C GLY A 791 -14.62 -38.90 -1.33
N LEU A 792 -14.54 -38.55 -2.62
CA LEU A 792 -13.57 -39.15 -3.55
C LEU A 792 -12.13 -38.95 -3.05
N GLN A 793 -11.47 -40.07 -2.77
CA GLN A 793 -10.14 -40.11 -2.18
C GLN A 793 -9.03 -39.93 -3.22
N ARG A 794 -7.85 -39.51 -2.73
CA ARG A 794 -6.64 -39.31 -3.56
C ARG A 794 -6.26 -40.54 -4.38
N SER A 795 -6.41 -41.74 -3.83
CA SER A 795 -6.14 -43.03 -4.48
C SER A 795 -7.07 -43.27 -5.68
N ALA A 796 -8.37 -43.07 -5.49
CA ALA A 796 -9.37 -43.17 -6.56
C ALA A 796 -9.10 -42.14 -7.67
N LEU A 797 -8.74 -40.90 -7.31
CA LEU A 797 -8.39 -39.87 -8.29
C LEU A 797 -7.17 -40.25 -9.14
N VAL A 798 -6.18 -40.93 -8.57
CA VAL A 798 -5.01 -41.45 -9.31
C VAL A 798 -5.42 -42.54 -10.30
N GLN A 799 -6.31 -43.45 -9.91
CA GLN A 799 -6.81 -44.50 -10.81
C GLN A 799 -7.61 -43.91 -11.97
N LEU A 800 -8.44 -42.91 -11.69
CA LEU A 800 -9.24 -42.17 -12.66
C LEU A 800 -8.36 -41.38 -13.65
N LEU A 801 -7.31 -40.69 -13.19
CA LEU A 801 -6.34 -40.03 -14.08
C LEU A 801 -5.62 -41.03 -15.01
N LYS A 802 -5.30 -42.23 -14.51
CA LYS A 802 -4.73 -43.33 -15.30
C LYS A 802 -5.72 -43.88 -16.32
N GLN A 803 -6.99 -44.09 -15.94
CA GLN A 803 -8.06 -44.53 -16.84
C GLN A 803 -8.28 -43.55 -17.99
N TRP A 804 -8.15 -42.26 -17.71
CA TRP A 804 -8.21 -41.18 -18.70
C TRP A 804 -6.95 -41.04 -19.56
N GLY A 805 -5.88 -41.80 -19.31
CA GLY A 805 -4.60 -41.67 -20.01
C GLY A 805 -3.90 -40.33 -19.78
N TRP A 806 -4.24 -39.57 -18.73
CA TRP A 806 -3.72 -38.23 -18.51
C TRP A 806 -2.61 -38.22 -17.45
N THR A 807 -1.44 -37.72 -17.85
CA THR A 807 -0.23 -37.64 -17.02
C THR A 807 -0.33 -36.51 -15.98
N GLY A 808 -1.17 -36.71 -14.98
CA GLY A 808 -1.45 -35.82 -13.87
C GLY A 808 -1.21 -36.47 -12.50
N LYS A 809 -0.96 -35.65 -11.48
CA LYS A 809 -1.01 -36.07 -10.07
C LYS A 809 -1.96 -35.17 -9.26
N PRO A 810 -2.78 -35.73 -8.37
CA PRO A 810 -3.56 -34.93 -7.44
C PRO A 810 -2.65 -34.04 -6.59
N LEU A 811 -3.07 -32.81 -6.35
CA LEU A 811 -2.38 -31.87 -5.48
C LEU A 811 -3.08 -31.84 -4.14
N GLN A 812 -4.27 -31.24 -4.11
CA GLN A 812 -5.10 -31.06 -2.92
C GLN A 812 -6.59 -31.01 -3.32
N PRO A 813 -7.53 -31.32 -2.39
CA PRO A 813 -8.93 -31.00 -2.57
C PRO A 813 -9.14 -29.50 -2.77
N ASP A 814 -10.19 -29.13 -3.49
CA ASP A 814 -10.63 -27.75 -3.70
C ASP A 814 -12.07 -27.58 -3.21
N ARG A 815 -12.54 -26.32 -3.14
CA ARG A 815 -13.94 -26.04 -2.79
C ARG A 815 -14.86 -26.55 -3.90
N GLY A 816 -15.67 -27.55 -3.57
CA GLY A 816 -16.81 -27.99 -4.38
C GLY A 816 -18.06 -27.13 -4.17
N ASP A 817 -19.17 -27.58 -4.74
CA ASP A 817 -20.50 -27.00 -4.62
C ASP A 817 -21.55 -28.12 -4.36
N SER A 818 -22.84 -27.84 -4.59
CA SER A 818 -23.92 -28.83 -4.46
C SER A 818 -23.86 -29.98 -5.47
N ASN A 819 -23.12 -29.80 -6.57
CA ASN A 819 -23.07 -30.75 -7.69
C ASN A 819 -21.88 -31.71 -7.55
N GLY A 820 -20.90 -31.37 -6.71
CA GLY A 820 -19.81 -32.27 -6.33
C GLY A 820 -18.66 -31.61 -5.59
N ALA A 821 -17.73 -32.44 -5.13
CA ALA A 821 -16.41 -32.01 -4.68
C ALA A 821 -15.55 -31.55 -5.87
N ALA A 822 -14.55 -30.70 -5.60
CA ALA A 822 -13.55 -30.30 -6.58
C ALA A 822 -12.14 -30.78 -6.16
N TRP A 823 -11.25 -30.99 -7.13
CA TRP A 823 -9.85 -31.31 -6.87
C TRP A 823 -8.90 -30.51 -7.76
N LEU A 824 -7.74 -30.14 -7.21
CA LEU A 824 -6.62 -29.63 -7.98
C LEU A 824 -5.72 -30.77 -8.45
N VAL A 825 -5.41 -30.81 -9.74
CA VAL A 825 -4.47 -31.75 -10.36
C VAL A 825 -3.34 -30.95 -11.01
N GLY A 826 -2.11 -31.42 -10.82
CA GLY A 826 -0.94 -30.89 -11.52
C GLY A 826 -0.53 -31.87 -12.61
N ALA A 827 -0.52 -31.44 -13.87
CA ALA A 827 -0.20 -32.29 -15.02
C ALA A 827 0.99 -31.76 -15.82
N SER A 828 1.64 -32.64 -16.57
CA SER A 828 2.76 -32.31 -17.47
C SER A 828 2.32 -31.77 -18.82
N CYS A 829 1.07 -32.02 -19.20
CA CYS A 829 0.43 -31.63 -20.45
C CYS A 829 -1.03 -31.25 -20.20
N ASP A 830 -1.64 -30.56 -21.14
CA ASP A 830 -3.09 -30.31 -21.14
C ASP A 830 -3.88 -31.63 -21.19
N PRO A 831 -5.14 -31.66 -20.71
CA PRO A 831 -5.95 -32.88 -20.65
C PRO A 831 -6.34 -33.39 -22.04
N PRO A 832 -6.63 -34.71 -22.20
CA PRO A 832 -7.08 -35.29 -23.47
C PRO A 832 -8.37 -34.65 -24.02
N ALA A 833 -9.26 -34.20 -23.13
CA ALA A 833 -10.44 -33.41 -23.46
C ALA A 833 -10.77 -32.44 -22.31
N PRO A 834 -11.47 -31.32 -22.57
CA PRO A 834 -11.88 -30.37 -21.53
C PRO A 834 -12.97 -30.91 -20.59
N ALA A 835 -13.65 -32.00 -20.97
CA ALA A 835 -14.59 -32.74 -20.16
C ALA A 835 -14.26 -34.24 -20.27
N MET A 836 -14.16 -34.93 -19.13
CA MET A 836 -13.78 -36.35 -19.08
C MET A 836 -14.89 -37.19 -18.42
N PRO A 837 -15.17 -38.41 -18.91
CA PRO A 837 -16.26 -39.24 -18.41
C PRO A 837 -15.96 -39.85 -17.03
N LEU A 838 -16.98 -39.87 -16.17
CA LEU A 838 -16.93 -40.47 -14.84
C LEU A 838 -18.25 -41.21 -14.54
N GLY A 839 -18.29 -42.50 -14.86
CA GLY A 839 -19.50 -43.31 -14.72
C GLY A 839 -20.58 -42.85 -15.71
N SER A 840 -21.71 -42.37 -15.19
CA SER A 840 -22.81 -41.77 -15.96
C SER A 840 -22.63 -40.28 -16.26
N ASP A 841 -21.69 -39.60 -15.60
CA ASP A 841 -21.53 -38.15 -15.60
C ASP A 841 -20.20 -37.71 -16.22
N TYR A 842 -19.99 -36.39 -16.30
CA TYR A 842 -18.77 -35.78 -16.83
C TYR A 842 -18.13 -34.83 -15.83
N VAL A 843 -16.80 -34.83 -15.81
CA VAL A 843 -15.96 -33.92 -15.00
C VAL A 843 -15.36 -32.88 -15.92
N LEU A 844 -15.61 -31.59 -15.66
CA LEU A 844 -14.97 -30.50 -16.39
C LEU A 844 -13.55 -30.26 -15.85
N ILE A 845 -12.61 -30.01 -16.77
CA ILE A 845 -11.21 -29.74 -16.47
C ILE A 845 -10.89 -28.29 -16.85
N THR A 846 -10.74 -27.43 -15.85
CA THR A 846 -10.42 -26.00 -16.05
C THR A 846 -8.95 -25.73 -15.72
N LYS A 847 -8.18 -25.19 -16.67
CA LYS A 847 -6.80 -24.75 -16.45
C LYS A 847 -6.79 -23.50 -15.54
N ILE A 848 -6.06 -23.55 -14.43
CA ILE A 848 -5.96 -22.44 -13.46
C ILE A 848 -4.73 -21.58 -13.73
N ARG A 849 -3.57 -22.22 -13.92
CA ARG A 849 -2.29 -21.54 -14.15
C ARG A 849 -1.26 -22.47 -14.75
N ASP A 850 -0.41 -21.93 -15.61
CA ASP A 850 0.85 -22.56 -16.00
C ASP A 850 1.92 -22.38 -14.91
N ILE A 851 2.88 -23.30 -14.88
CA ILE A 851 4.01 -23.36 -13.96
C ILE A 851 5.28 -23.49 -14.80
N GLY A 852 6.06 -22.41 -14.86
CA GLY A 852 7.30 -22.33 -15.63
C GLY A 852 7.17 -21.59 -16.97
N ALA A 853 5.95 -21.22 -17.39
CA ALA A 853 5.70 -20.36 -18.56
C ALA A 853 6.06 -18.88 -18.28
N SER A 854 7.32 -18.62 -17.97
CA SER A 854 7.92 -17.35 -18.38
C SER A 854 8.03 -17.40 -19.90
N SER A 855 7.47 -16.42 -20.59
CA SER A 855 7.73 -16.20 -22.01
C SER A 855 9.22 -15.89 -22.18
N LYS A 856 10.04 -16.94 -22.42
CA LYS A 856 11.44 -16.77 -22.80
C LYS A 856 11.44 -16.00 -24.11
N ALA A 857 11.75 -14.70 -24.04
CA ALA A 857 12.17 -13.97 -25.23
C ALA A 857 13.33 -14.75 -25.86
N ALA A 858 13.32 -14.91 -27.18
CA ALA A 858 14.40 -15.60 -27.86
C ALA A 858 15.74 -14.98 -27.42
N PRO A 859 16.74 -15.79 -27.03
CA PRO A 859 18.04 -15.24 -26.64
C PRO A 859 18.59 -14.39 -27.77
N LEU A 860 19.14 -13.22 -27.43
CA LEU A 860 19.72 -12.33 -28.43
C LEU A 860 20.86 -13.07 -29.15
N PRO A 861 20.96 -12.98 -30.50
CA PRO A 861 22.01 -13.67 -31.25
C PRO A 861 23.42 -13.20 -30.86
N VAL A 862 23.54 -11.95 -30.38
CA VAL A 862 24.82 -11.33 -30.01
C VAL A 862 24.73 -10.52 -28.71
N TYR A 863 25.61 -10.83 -27.76
CA TYR A 863 25.90 -9.99 -26.61
C TYR A 863 27.23 -9.27 -26.84
N ALA A 864 27.15 -7.94 -26.97
CA ALA A 864 28.26 -7.06 -27.29
C ALA A 864 28.02 -5.67 -26.69
N SER A 865 29.06 -4.85 -26.60
CA SER A 865 28.97 -3.49 -26.08
C SER A 865 28.12 -2.57 -26.98
N LEU A 866 27.76 -1.40 -26.46
CA LEU A 866 27.06 -0.35 -27.23
C LEU A 866 27.90 0.28 -28.36
N ARG A 867 29.23 0.07 -28.39
CA ARG A 867 30.11 0.46 -29.49
C ARG A 867 30.03 -0.60 -30.58
N THR A 868 30.32 -1.85 -30.24
CA THR A 868 30.26 -2.99 -31.17
C THR A 868 28.88 -3.19 -31.78
N LYS A 869 27.80 -3.08 -30.99
CA LYS A 869 26.42 -3.12 -31.51
C LYS A 869 26.07 -1.99 -32.48
N LYS A 870 26.88 -0.93 -32.61
CA LYS A 870 26.71 0.09 -33.65
C LYS A 870 27.56 -0.20 -34.88
N ALA A 871 28.76 -0.75 -34.72
CA ALA A 871 29.60 -1.17 -35.84
C ALA A 871 28.86 -2.24 -36.67
N LEU A 872 28.31 -3.26 -35.99
CA LEU A 872 27.42 -4.29 -36.56
C LEU A 872 26.12 -3.78 -37.22
N LEU A 873 25.85 -2.47 -37.20
CA LEU A 873 24.68 -1.85 -37.85
C LEU A 873 25.08 -0.78 -38.87
N LEU A 874 26.37 -0.50 -39.00
CA LEU A 874 26.94 0.42 -39.99
C LEU A 874 27.57 -0.38 -41.13
N ASP A 875 28.04 -1.59 -40.86
CA ASP A 875 28.53 -2.53 -41.88
C ASP A 875 27.37 -3.22 -42.67
N ASP A 876 26.11 -3.00 -42.25
CA ASP A 876 24.89 -3.49 -42.93
C ASP A 876 24.42 -2.56 -44.09
N ASP A 877 25.09 -1.42 -44.35
CA ASP A 877 24.86 -0.58 -45.55
C ASP A 877 25.74 -1.10 -46.71
N PRO A 878 25.17 -1.73 -47.77
CA PRO A 878 25.96 -2.30 -48.86
C PRO A 878 26.44 -1.24 -49.87
N ASP A 879 27.76 -1.10 -50.01
CA ASP A 879 28.44 -0.24 -51.00
C ASP A 879 28.51 -0.83 -52.43
N GLU A 880 27.55 -1.68 -52.80
CA GLU A 880 27.38 -2.22 -54.16
C GLU A 880 26.14 -1.60 -54.82
N PRO A 881 26.20 -1.12 -56.08
CA PRO A 881 25.05 -0.55 -56.79
C PRO A 881 24.09 -1.66 -57.24
N ALA A 882 23.36 -2.23 -56.29
CA ALA A 882 22.30 -3.19 -56.55
C ALA A 882 21.29 -2.60 -57.55
N ALA A 883 21.07 -3.31 -58.65
CA ALA A 883 20.12 -2.90 -59.68
C ALA A 883 18.72 -2.68 -59.08
N ASP A 884 18.04 -1.64 -59.56
CA ASP A 884 16.78 -1.16 -59.01
C ASP A 884 15.76 -2.31 -58.79
N PRO A 885 15.40 -2.63 -57.53
CA PRO A 885 14.47 -3.70 -57.22
C PRO A 885 13.10 -3.54 -57.89
N TRP A 886 12.71 -2.29 -58.21
CA TRP A 886 11.46 -1.95 -58.87
C TRP A 886 11.41 -2.36 -60.36
N VAL A 887 12.52 -2.78 -60.95
CA VAL A 887 12.62 -3.10 -62.40
C VAL A 887 12.62 -4.60 -62.68
N THR A 888 13.13 -5.45 -61.78
CA THR A 888 13.23 -6.92 -62.02
C THR A 888 12.93 -7.86 -60.84
N GLY A 889 12.65 -7.34 -59.63
CA GLY A 889 12.30 -8.18 -58.48
C GLY A 889 10.78 -8.23 -58.18
N PRO A 890 10.26 -9.31 -57.58
CA PRO A 890 8.91 -9.30 -57.02
C PRO A 890 8.85 -8.36 -55.81
N ASP A 891 7.79 -7.55 -55.73
CA ASP A 891 7.58 -6.51 -54.71
C ASP A 891 7.81 -7.03 -53.26
N PRO A 892 8.72 -6.42 -52.47
CA PRO A 892 9.01 -6.84 -51.10
C PRO A 892 7.84 -6.67 -50.12
N TRP A 893 6.77 -5.94 -50.47
CA TRP A 893 5.52 -5.90 -49.69
C TRP A 893 4.50 -6.97 -50.10
N SER A 894 4.65 -7.62 -51.25
CA SER A 894 3.76 -8.69 -51.71
C SER A 894 3.78 -9.97 -50.84
N GLN A 895 4.80 -10.14 -50.00
CA GLN A 895 4.91 -11.27 -49.07
C GLN A 895 4.07 -11.12 -47.79
N ALA A 896 3.47 -9.95 -47.53
CA ALA A 896 2.55 -9.73 -46.42
C ALA A 896 1.13 -10.30 -46.72
N ARG A 897 1.05 -11.56 -47.16
CA ARG A 897 -0.24 -12.23 -47.37
C ARG A 897 -0.84 -12.61 -46.01
N PRO A 898 -2.06 -12.18 -45.66
CA PRO A 898 -2.72 -12.68 -44.46
C PRO A 898 -2.98 -14.19 -44.62
N LEU A 899 -2.57 -14.97 -43.62
CA LEU A 899 -2.90 -16.39 -43.54
C LEU A 899 -4.42 -16.55 -43.58
N GLN A 900 -4.91 -17.32 -44.55
CA GLN A 900 -6.34 -17.63 -44.65
C GLN A 900 -6.75 -18.48 -43.43
N ALA A 901 -7.62 -17.92 -42.60
CA ALA A 901 -8.20 -18.65 -41.48
C ALA A 901 -9.22 -19.67 -41.99
N SER A 902 -8.96 -20.95 -41.76
CA SER A 902 -9.96 -22.02 -41.89
C SER A 902 -10.93 -21.97 -40.71
N THR A 903 -12.02 -21.22 -40.91
CA THR A 903 -13.41 -21.44 -40.43
C THR A 903 -13.70 -21.96 -39.01
N THR A 904 -14.68 -21.31 -38.34
CA THR A 904 -15.41 -21.71 -37.09
C THR A 904 -14.66 -21.47 -35.76
N VAL A 905 -15.20 -20.88 -34.67
CA VAL A 905 -16.50 -20.24 -34.29
C VAL A 905 -16.16 -19.04 -33.36
N PRO A 906 -16.90 -17.90 -33.34
CA PRO A 906 -16.47 -16.71 -32.59
C PRO A 906 -16.70 -16.79 -31.06
N ALA A 907 -15.71 -16.34 -30.29
CA ALA A 907 -15.85 -15.94 -28.89
C ALA A 907 -15.64 -14.41 -28.76
N THR A 908 -16.47 -13.75 -27.94
CA THR A 908 -16.62 -12.28 -27.91
C THR A 908 -15.70 -11.58 -26.91
N SER A 909 -14.71 -10.82 -27.39
CA SER A 909 -14.04 -9.79 -26.57
C SER A 909 -13.31 -8.72 -27.42
N SER A 910 -13.97 -7.60 -27.74
CA SER A 910 -13.29 -6.46 -28.41
C SER A 910 -13.94 -5.09 -28.09
N ALA A 911 -13.84 -4.65 -26.83
CA ALA A 911 -14.22 -3.29 -26.44
C ALA A 911 -13.09 -2.25 -26.64
N GLY A 912 -11.83 -2.68 -26.68
CA GLY A 912 -10.68 -1.77 -26.79
C GLY A 912 -10.41 -1.23 -28.20
N THR A 913 -10.62 -2.03 -29.24
CA THR A 913 -10.22 -1.69 -30.63
C THR A 913 -11.05 -0.58 -31.26
N LYS A 914 -12.34 -0.46 -30.92
CA LYS A 914 -13.23 0.55 -31.53
C LYS A 914 -12.80 1.99 -31.23
N LEU A 915 -12.22 2.26 -30.06
CA LEU A 915 -11.78 3.60 -29.69
C LEU A 915 -10.49 4.02 -30.41
N GLU A 916 -9.61 3.05 -30.72
CA GLU A 916 -8.40 3.32 -31.51
C GLU A 916 -8.72 3.52 -32.98
N GLN A 917 -9.71 2.78 -33.52
CA GLN A 917 -10.26 2.99 -34.87
C GLN A 917 -10.78 4.43 -35.03
N ILE A 918 -11.70 4.86 -34.15
CA ILE A 918 -12.29 6.21 -34.16
C ILE A 918 -11.20 7.30 -34.07
N LYS A 919 -10.11 7.05 -33.32
CA LYS A 919 -8.99 7.99 -33.19
C LYS A 919 -8.08 8.04 -34.43
N ALA A 920 -8.00 6.96 -35.20
CA ALA A 920 -7.31 6.94 -36.48
C ALA A 920 -8.11 7.72 -37.53
N ASP A 921 -9.42 7.45 -37.63
CA ASP A 921 -10.33 8.10 -38.58
C ASP A 921 -10.38 9.62 -38.33
N LEU A 922 -10.56 10.07 -37.07
CA LEU A 922 -10.52 11.50 -36.69
C LEU A 922 -9.21 12.21 -37.07
N LYS A 923 -8.09 11.48 -37.08
CA LYS A 923 -6.80 12.04 -37.45
C LYS A 923 -6.68 12.17 -38.98
N GLN A 924 -7.23 11.22 -39.73
CA GLN A 924 -7.26 11.25 -41.19
C GLN A 924 -8.15 12.39 -41.71
N ASP A 925 -9.36 12.54 -41.16
CA ASP A 925 -10.29 13.62 -41.53
C ASP A 925 -9.69 15.01 -41.28
N LEU A 926 -9.00 15.20 -40.13
CA LEU A 926 -8.30 16.45 -39.83
C LEU A 926 -7.14 16.74 -40.78
N GLN A 927 -6.42 15.72 -41.25
CA GLN A 927 -5.34 15.91 -42.23
C GLN A 927 -5.91 16.25 -43.62
N GLN A 928 -7.04 15.67 -44.01
CA GLN A 928 -7.70 15.97 -45.28
C GLN A 928 -8.27 17.39 -45.32
N LEU A 929 -8.96 17.83 -44.26
CA LEU A 929 -9.48 19.21 -44.13
C LEU A 929 -8.38 20.28 -44.20
N VAL A 930 -7.19 20.01 -43.63
CA VAL A 930 -6.05 20.93 -43.71
C VAL A 930 -5.42 20.96 -45.11
N SER A 931 -5.44 19.83 -45.83
CA SER A 931 -4.99 19.77 -47.23
C SER A 931 -5.88 20.60 -48.15
N GLU A 932 -7.20 20.39 -48.08
CA GLU A 932 -8.19 21.08 -48.90
C GLU A 932 -8.18 22.61 -48.65
N GLN A 933 -7.96 23.07 -47.40
CA GLN A 933 -7.82 24.50 -47.09
C GLN A 933 -6.50 25.13 -47.56
N LEU A 934 -5.44 24.34 -47.79
CA LEU A 934 -4.18 24.85 -48.34
C LEU A 934 -4.23 24.94 -49.87
N GLU A 935 -4.85 23.95 -50.54
CA GLU A 935 -5.06 23.97 -51.99
C GLU A 935 -6.02 25.08 -52.42
N ALA A 936 -7.15 25.25 -51.71
CA ALA A 936 -8.12 26.32 -51.98
C ALA A 936 -7.55 27.75 -51.82
N LYS A 937 -6.43 27.91 -51.10
CA LYS A 937 -5.71 29.19 -50.96
C LYS A 937 -4.67 29.46 -52.04
N GLN A 938 -4.30 28.47 -52.86
CA GLN A 938 -3.28 28.63 -53.90
C GLN A 938 -3.85 28.92 -55.29
N THR A 939 -5.16 28.73 -55.50
CA THR A 939 -5.80 28.85 -56.83
C THR A 939 -6.64 30.11 -57.04
N SER A 940 -6.62 31.10 -56.13
CA SER A 940 -7.44 32.32 -56.22
C SER A 940 -6.63 33.58 -56.62
N GLU A 941 -6.24 33.69 -57.89
CA GLU A 941 -5.92 35.00 -58.49
C GLU A 941 -7.21 35.71 -58.96
N PRO A 942 -7.38 37.02 -58.71
CA PRO A 942 -8.62 37.73 -59.04
C PRO A 942 -8.63 38.28 -60.48
N PRO A 943 -9.80 38.32 -61.16
CA PRO A 943 -9.97 39.11 -62.37
C PRO A 943 -9.95 40.63 -62.04
N PRO A 944 -9.50 41.49 -62.97
CA PRO A 944 -9.27 42.90 -62.69
C PRO A 944 -10.56 43.75 -62.73
N GLY A 945 -10.69 44.72 -61.81
CA GLY A 945 -11.54 45.90 -62.02
C GLY A 945 -12.77 46.10 -61.13
N LEU A 946 -12.81 45.59 -59.89
CA LEU A 946 -13.89 45.86 -58.93
C LEU A 946 -13.41 46.56 -57.65
N SER A 947 -14.33 47.21 -56.93
CA SER A 947 -13.96 48.10 -55.82
C SER A 947 -13.58 47.34 -54.56
N ALA A 948 -12.82 47.99 -53.68
CA ALA A 948 -12.41 47.41 -52.39
C ALA A 948 -13.60 47.07 -51.45
N HIS A 949 -14.81 47.57 -51.74
CA HIS A 949 -16.02 47.24 -50.99
C HIS A 949 -16.63 45.91 -51.48
N ASP A 950 -16.62 45.67 -52.79
CA ASP A 950 -17.19 44.47 -53.43
C ASP A 950 -16.38 43.23 -53.06
N HIS A 951 -15.05 43.34 -53.01
CA HIS A 951 -14.17 42.27 -52.51
C HIS A 951 -14.51 41.83 -51.08
N ARG A 952 -14.94 42.76 -50.22
CA ARG A 952 -15.30 42.48 -48.83
C ARG A 952 -16.68 41.85 -48.71
N LEU A 953 -17.64 42.29 -49.54
CA LEU A 953 -18.97 41.67 -49.62
C LEU A 953 -18.89 40.23 -50.12
N HIS A 954 -18.10 39.97 -51.17
CA HIS A 954 -17.96 38.61 -51.71
C HIS A 954 -17.31 37.64 -50.69
N GLN A 955 -16.27 38.08 -49.97
CA GLN A 955 -15.69 37.28 -48.87
C GLN A 955 -16.68 36.99 -47.74
N LEU A 956 -17.58 37.94 -47.43
CA LEU A 956 -18.62 37.75 -46.42
C LEU A 956 -19.74 36.81 -46.89
N GLU A 957 -20.16 36.86 -48.16
CA GLU A 957 -21.13 35.91 -48.72
C GLU A 957 -20.60 34.48 -48.75
N VAL A 958 -19.33 34.29 -49.18
CA VAL A 958 -18.67 32.97 -49.15
C VAL A 958 -18.57 32.45 -47.72
N GLY A 959 -18.15 33.30 -46.76
CA GLY A 959 -18.10 32.93 -45.35
C GLY A 959 -19.47 32.60 -44.74
N LEU A 960 -20.53 33.34 -45.10
CA LEU A 960 -21.89 33.10 -44.61
C LEU A 960 -22.44 31.77 -45.14
N ASN A 961 -22.21 31.47 -46.42
CA ASN A 961 -22.65 30.22 -47.04
C ASN A 961 -21.90 29.00 -46.47
N GLU A 962 -20.60 29.12 -46.21
CA GLU A 962 -19.81 28.07 -45.54
C GLU A 962 -20.33 27.81 -44.12
N VAL A 963 -20.55 28.86 -43.30
CA VAL A 963 -21.12 28.71 -41.95
C VAL A 963 -22.51 28.07 -42.00
N ARG A 964 -23.34 28.39 -42.99
CA ARG A 964 -24.67 27.79 -43.17
C ARG A 964 -24.60 26.30 -43.52
N HIS A 965 -23.63 25.91 -44.34
CA HIS A 965 -23.36 24.51 -44.69
C HIS A 965 -22.82 23.71 -43.49
N GLN A 966 -21.88 24.30 -42.74
CA GLN A 966 -21.37 23.74 -41.48
C GLN A 966 -22.51 23.48 -40.48
N ASN A 967 -23.42 24.44 -40.28
CA ASN A 967 -24.52 24.31 -39.32
C ASN A 967 -25.47 23.15 -39.68
N SER A 968 -25.81 22.99 -40.96
CA SER A 968 -26.67 21.88 -41.41
C SER A 968 -26.03 20.49 -41.20
N LYS A 969 -24.69 20.39 -41.37
CA LYS A 969 -23.95 19.17 -41.05
C LYS A 969 -23.97 18.87 -39.56
N PHE A 970 -23.74 19.86 -38.70
CA PHE A 970 -23.84 19.69 -37.24
C PHE A 970 -25.24 19.25 -36.80
N GLU A 971 -26.30 19.82 -37.36
CA GLU A 971 -27.68 19.47 -37.03
C GLU A 971 -28.00 18.01 -37.41
N SER A 972 -27.54 17.53 -38.58
CA SER A 972 -27.64 16.13 -38.97
C SER A 972 -26.85 15.17 -38.07
N TRP A 973 -25.68 15.62 -37.57
CA TRP A 973 -24.84 14.83 -36.66
C TRP A 973 -25.47 14.69 -35.27
N PHE A 974 -26.09 15.75 -34.75
CA PHE A 974 -26.84 15.70 -33.48
C PHE A 974 -28.07 14.80 -33.56
N GLN A 975 -28.80 14.78 -34.68
CA GLN A 975 -29.90 13.84 -34.92
C GLN A 975 -29.43 12.37 -34.89
N ASN A 976 -28.28 12.08 -35.48
CA ASN A 976 -27.70 10.73 -35.55
C ASN A 976 -27.17 10.25 -34.18
N ILE A 977 -26.61 11.15 -33.37
CA ILE A 977 -26.25 10.85 -31.98
C ILE A 977 -27.50 10.67 -31.11
N GLY A 978 -28.53 11.51 -31.27
CA GLY A 978 -29.77 11.41 -30.51
C GLY A 978 -30.49 10.07 -30.71
N THR A 979 -30.57 9.59 -31.94
CA THR A 979 -31.10 8.25 -32.27
C THR A 979 -30.25 7.13 -31.69
N THR A 980 -28.91 7.17 -31.86
CA THR A 980 -28.00 6.16 -31.30
C THR A 980 -28.08 6.07 -29.76
N VAL A 981 -28.22 7.21 -29.08
CA VAL A 981 -28.36 7.27 -27.61
C VAL A 981 -29.74 6.76 -27.16
N SER A 982 -30.80 7.03 -27.92
CA SER A 982 -32.14 6.48 -27.67
C SER A 982 -32.14 4.95 -27.76
N ASP A 983 -31.52 4.38 -28.79
CA ASP A 983 -31.42 2.92 -28.96
C ASP A 983 -30.61 2.26 -27.83
N GLN A 984 -29.51 2.89 -27.38
CA GLN A 984 -28.77 2.41 -26.21
C GLN A 984 -29.60 2.51 -24.91
N ALA A 985 -30.38 3.57 -24.72
CA ALA A 985 -31.26 3.70 -23.56
C ALA A 985 -32.33 2.59 -23.52
N GLN A 986 -32.93 2.25 -24.66
CA GLN A 986 -33.88 1.15 -24.76
C GLN A 986 -33.22 -0.21 -24.47
N GLN A 987 -32.01 -0.46 -24.96
CA GLN A 987 -31.25 -1.69 -24.63
C GLN A 987 -30.94 -1.81 -23.14
N ILE A 988 -30.54 -0.72 -22.48
CA ILE A 988 -30.29 -0.69 -21.03
C ILE A 988 -31.58 -0.96 -20.24
N GLN A 989 -32.72 -0.42 -20.70
CA GLN A 989 -34.01 -0.62 -20.05
C GLN A 989 -34.52 -2.07 -20.18
N ALA A 990 -34.30 -2.73 -21.33
CA ALA A 990 -34.57 -4.15 -21.51
C ALA A 990 -33.67 -5.04 -20.62
N LEU A 991 -32.39 -4.70 -20.51
CA LEU A 991 -31.45 -5.40 -19.63
C LEU A 991 -31.86 -5.26 -18.14
N ALA A 992 -32.31 -4.08 -17.72
CA ALA A 992 -32.82 -3.83 -16.38
C ALA A 992 -34.11 -4.62 -16.06
N GLY A 993 -34.96 -4.87 -17.06
CA GLY A 993 -36.11 -5.79 -16.94
C GLY A 993 -35.65 -7.22 -16.67
N THR A 994 -34.73 -7.73 -17.50
CA THR A 994 -34.16 -9.08 -17.38
C THR A 994 -33.49 -9.31 -16.00
N VAL A 995 -32.77 -8.30 -15.48
CA VAL A 995 -32.15 -8.37 -14.15
C VAL A 995 -33.19 -8.39 -13.02
N LYS A 996 -34.32 -7.69 -13.14
CA LYS A 996 -35.42 -7.77 -12.17
C LYS A 996 -36.09 -9.14 -12.18
N GLU A 997 -36.24 -9.75 -13.36
CA GLU A 997 -36.85 -11.07 -13.53
C GLU A 997 -36.00 -12.16 -12.86
N HIS A 998 -34.69 -12.20 -13.14
CA HIS A 998 -33.75 -13.08 -12.44
C HIS A 998 -33.65 -12.82 -10.93
N HIS A 999 -33.83 -11.57 -10.47
CA HIS A 999 -33.90 -11.29 -9.03
C HIS A 999 -35.15 -11.92 -8.40
N HIS A 1000 -36.28 -11.92 -9.10
CA HIS A 1000 -37.52 -12.55 -8.64
C HIS A 1000 -37.41 -14.08 -8.61
N GLU A 1001 -36.77 -14.69 -9.61
CA GLU A 1001 -36.45 -16.12 -9.63
C GLU A 1001 -35.53 -16.52 -8.46
N LEU A 1002 -34.47 -15.76 -8.19
CA LEU A 1002 -33.55 -16.02 -7.08
C LEU A 1002 -34.22 -15.90 -5.71
N VAL A 1003 -35.18 -14.98 -5.53
CA VAL A 1003 -35.99 -14.90 -4.31
C VAL A 1003 -36.87 -16.14 -4.18
N LYS A 1004 -37.53 -16.58 -5.26
CA LYS A 1004 -38.39 -17.78 -5.27
C LYS A 1004 -37.61 -19.05 -4.91
N VAL A 1005 -36.45 -19.26 -5.56
CA VAL A 1005 -35.54 -20.39 -5.27
C VAL A 1005 -35.07 -20.37 -3.81
N ARG A 1006 -34.85 -19.19 -3.21
CA ARG A 1006 -34.47 -19.08 -1.80
C ARG A 1006 -35.58 -19.54 -0.84
N THR A 1007 -36.84 -19.17 -1.12
CA THR A 1007 -38.00 -19.66 -0.35
C THR A 1007 -38.22 -21.17 -0.50
N ASP A 1008 -38.06 -21.69 -1.72
CA ASP A 1008 -38.19 -23.13 -1.99
C ASP A 1008 -37.07 -23.94 -1.30
N LEU A 1009 -35.84 -23.40 -1.24
CA LEU A 1009 -34.74 -23.99 -0.49
C LEU A 1009 -35.01 -23.99 1.03
N GLN A 1010 -35.55 -22.90 1.61
CA GLN A 1010 -35.86 -22.83 3.04
C GLN A 1010 -36.95 -23.83 3.44
N SER A 1011 -38.03 -23.95 2.66
CA SER A 1011 -39.09 -24.93 2.94
C SER A 1011 -38.59 -26.38 2.81
N THR A 1012 -37.76 -26.67 1.82
CA THR A 1012 -37.15 -28.00 1.61
C THR A 1012 -36.21 -28.36 2.77
N VAL A 1013 -35.33 -27.45 3.20
CA VAL A 1013 -34.43 -27.67 4.34
C VAL A 1013 -35.21 -27.89 5.63
N GLN A 1014 -36.26 -27.10 5.89
CA GLN A 1014 -37.07 -27.25 7.10
C GLN A 1014 -37.83 -28.58 7.12
N THR A 1015 -38.30 -29.06 5.97
CA THR A 1015 -38.91 -30.38 5.83
C THR A 1015 -37.91 -31.52 6.04
N ALA A 1016 -36.70 -31.39 5.49
CA ALA A 1016 -35.63 -32.39 5.66
C ALA A 1016 -35.15 -32.49 7.12
N VAL A 1017 -35.05 -31.37 7.84
CA VAL A 1017 -34.68 -31.36 9.28
C VAL A 1017 -35.74 -32.07 10.13
N LEU A 1018 -37.03 -31.86 9.86
CA LEU A 1018 -38.12 -32.56 10.56
C LEU A 1018 -38.11 -34.07 10.24
N GLY A 1019 -37.85 -34.44 8.99
CA GLY A 1019 -37.66 -35.85 8.58
C GLY A 1019 -36.52 -36.52 9.36
N MET A 1020 -35.31 -35.94 9.33
CA MET A 1020 -34.15 -36.45 10.05
C MET A 1020 -34.39 -36.56 11.56
N GLN A 1021 -35.14 -35.63 12.17
CA GLN A 1021 -35.48 -35.71 13.59
C GLN A 1021 -36.43 -36.88 13.89
N SER A 1022 -37.35 -37.22 12.98
CA SER A 1022 -38.21 -38.39 13.10
C SER A 1022 -37.45 -39.71 12.90
N ASP A 1023 -36.55 -39.78 11.91
CA ASP A 1023 -35.73 -40.96 11.62
C ASP A 1023 -34.74 -41.27 12.76
N LEU A 1024 -34.13 -40.25 13.36
CA LEU A 1024 -33.24 -40.42 14.52
C LEU A 1024 -34.00 -40.99 15.73
N SER A 1025 -35.24 -40.53 15.96
CA SER A 1025 -36.12 -41.05 17.01
C SER A 1025 -36.54 -42.51 16.76
N ALA A 1026 -36.84 -42.84 15.50
CA ALA A 1026 -37.14 -44.22 15.08
C ALA A 1026 -35.92 -45.15 15.22
N GLN A 1027 -34.72 -44.69 14.87
CA GLN A 1027 -33.49 -45.47 15.08
C GLN A 1027 -33.16 -45.68 16.56
N MET A 1028 -33.27 -44.66 17.41
CA MET A 1028 -33.01 -44.81 18.84
C MET A 1028 -34.00 -45.78 19.51
N SER A 1029 -35.27 -45.74 19.14
CA SER A 1029 -36.28 -46.67 19.68
C SER A 1029 -36.07 -48.11 19.18
N ALA A 1030 -35.73 -48.30 17.90
CA ALA A 1030 -35.38 -49.62 17.36
C ALA A 1030 -34.10 -50.21 18.01
N GLN A 1031 -33.08 -49.38 18.26
CA GLN A 1031 -31.84 -49.81 18.91
C GLN A 1031 -32.06 -50.23 20.37
N LEU A 1032 -32.92 -49.52 21.11
CA LEU A 1032 -33.31 -49.89 22.47
C LEU A 1032 -34.13 -51.19 22.52
N ALA A 1033 -35.02 -51.41 21.56
CA ALA A 1033 -35.77 -52.66 21.43
C ALA A 1033 -34.83 -53.86 21.17
N GLY A 1034 -33.88 -53.71 20.23
CA GLY A 1034 -32.89 -54.75 19.95
C GLY A 1034 -31.98 -55.08 21.15
N GLN A 1035 -31.59 -54.08 21.95
CA GLN A 1035 -30.84 -54.32 23.19
C GLN A 1035 -31.66 -55.07 24.25
N LEU A 1036 -32.97 -54.83 24.34
CA LEU A 1036 -33.86 -55.57 25.24
C LEU A 1036 -34.03 -57.04 24.82
N GLU A 1037 -34.20 -57.34 23.52
CA GLU A 1037 -34.20 -58.71 23.02
C GLU A 1037 -32.86 -59.42 23.28
N GLN A 1038 -31.74 -58.72 23.09
CA GLN A 1038 -30.41 -59.28 23.34
C GLN A 1038 -30.19 -59.61 24.83
N ILE A 1039 -30.73 -58.79 25.74
CA ILE A 1039 -30.74 -59.10 27.19
C ILE A 1039 -31.65 -60.30 27.50
N GLN A 1040 -32.82 -60.40 26.86
CA GLN A 1040 -33.73 -61.54 27.07
C GLN A 1040 -33.13 -62.87 26.57
N SER A 1041 -32.47 -62.89 25.42
CA SER A 1041 -31.80 -64.09 24.89
C SER A 1041 -30.66 -64.58 25.80
N LEU A 1042 -29.81 -63.67 26.30
CA LEU A 1042 -28.73 -63.99 27.24
C LEU A 1042 -29.25 -64.51 28.60
N LEU A 1043 -30.46 -64.12 29.00
CA LEU A 1043 -31.14 -64.67 30.19
C LEU A 1043 -31.79 -66.04 29.92
N ALA A 1044 -32.24 -66.31 28.70
CA ALA A 1044 -32.77 -67.61 28.28
C ALA A 1044 -31.68 -68.68 28.20
N ASP A 1045 -30.55 -68.40 27.56
CA ASP A 1045 -29.41 -69.34 27.43
C ASP A 1045 -28.85 -69.78 28.78
N LYS A 1046 -28.93 -68.91 29.80
CA LYS A 1046 -28.45 -69.21 31.15
C LYS A 1046 -29.29 -70.27 31.88
N LYS A 1047 -30.52 -70.58 31.41
CA LYS A 1047 -31.38 -71.63 31.96
C LYS A 1047 -31.03 -73.05 31.48
N HIS A 1048 -30.24 -73.21 30.43
CA HIS A 1048 -29.90 -74.53 29.85
C HIS A 1048 -28.54 -75.10 30.30
N ARG A 1049 -27.89 -74.53 31.34
CA ARG A 1049 -26.62 -75.03 31.90
C ARG A 1049 -26.69 -75.55 33.34
N THR A 1050 -27.87 -76.00 33.77
CA THR A 1050 -28.06 -76.80 34.99
C THR A 1050 -28.97 -77.98 34.69
N GLY A 1051 -28.36 -79.13 34.39
CA GLY A 1051 -28.96 -80.39 33.99
C GLY A 1051 -27.85 -81.38 33.67
#